data_AF-A0A8S4A071-F1
#
_entry.id   AF-A0A8S4A071-F1
#
_cell.length_a   1.000
_cell.length_b   1.000
_cell.length_c   1.000
_cell.angle_alpha   90.00
_cell.angle_beta   90.00
_cell.angle_gamma   90.00
#
_symmetry.space_group_name_H-M   'P 1'
#
loop_
_entity.id
_entity.type
_entity.pdbx_description
1 polymer ?
#
loop_
_entity_poly.entity_id
_entity_poly.type
_entity_poly.pdbx_seq_one_letter_code
_entity_poly.pdbx_strand_id
1 'polypeptide(L)'
;MGCGSSKEAPKFKNDDYYNSSYNQGYDYSKPTTKPEEHHPDWREGNLHYDDNDWKDKNYPNYPAESSNKHSDDTEDETPFDDDDDGVTDRGTYQKNETGLLTKVLDARSKFLDEKPEKRPQITPGKLYVDDSFPLKTAIKDNKNISWKRPKDFLENPKLFTEGTTRFDIGQGTAGTCWFLAVLAEIADRKDLIKRIIPEDAYFIDNPNKYDGVFHARFFDFGKCKDFYTDDCLPVINGDQLWGAHSSTDCNELWVALCEKAFAKMHGSYDAIYGGQPGEAYYMLTGGICERIELDVYDDDQKELVLFNRTKNALASGCHLSCIVPDECDKYKGLVGGHAYSLTGVFEHPKTNTRLIKIRNPWGAGEWKGDWSDGSPQWSAISNSSASLPKKDDGEFYVSLSDFMKYFSHTVICSQTPDSDCDGRPDALNHVLNIYGEWYGKTAAGFHNRLQNQRFAFTVTDKGLVDNSYMPLVVQVIQQCKNRKADKISIRCDVFKVLANKIQPKGRQMALDNLGKNTNVYTPELQTTYRFKLRPGRYVIIASTAEKGQEKAFLLRLFTPCPLENVKEIPQKANVVACESENSVDVRGRTYNLTFQKVLFGEFIIGRNAGGQVRNRASYHTNPQYLISIRDTETPLVIQVMQALSEPLYPIGVRIFQLERDTKPPVGIKYLYEHYDSCPSHMEGSQTKFVEAENVTVRYFLPPGRYLAVVFLDKPNTEKPFCIVFRASTHVAVKGFQTG
;
A
#
# COMPACT_ATOMS: atom_id res chain seq x y z
N MET A 1 30.13 -48.45 8.75
CA MET A 1 31.51 -48.22 9.22
C MET A 1 31.93 -46.82 8.79
N GLY A 2 32.28 -45.96 9.75
CA GLY A 2 32.99 -44.67 9.59
C GLY A 2 32.45 -43.64 8.58
N CYS A 3 31.60 -42.71 9.02
CA CYS A 3 31.34 -41.45 8.30
C CYS A 3 32.60 -40.57 8.38
N GLY A 4 33.28 -40.41 7.24
CA GLY A 4 34.46 -39.59 7.08
C GLY A 4 34.13 -38.13 6.76
N SER A 5 34.72 -37.23 7.55
CA SER A 5 35.18 -35.86 7.25
C SER A 5 34.56 -35.11 6.07
N SER A 6 33.91 -33.98 6.41
CA SER A 6 33.54 -32.87 5.54
C SER A 6 34.69 -32.44 4.62
N LYS A 7 34.50 -32.61 3.30
CA LYS A 7 35.32 -31.95 2.28
C LYS A 7 34.60 -30.71 1.78
N GLU A 8 35.38 -29.65 1.63
CA GLU A 8 35.00 -28.32 1.15
C GLU A 8 34.10 -28.37 -0.11
N ALA A 9 33.06 -27.53 -0.12
CA ALA A 9 32.22 -27.31 -1.28
C ALA A 9 33.05 -26.76 -2.47
N PRO A 10 32.81 -27.22 -3.70
CA PRO A 10 33.56 -26.75 -4.86
C PRO A 10 33.20 -25.29 -5.18
N LYS A 11 34.22 -24.44 -5.26
CA LYS A 11 34.14 -23.08 -5.82
C LYS A 11 33.75 -23.16 -7.30
N PHE A 12 32.53 -22.78 -7.64
CA PHE A 12 32.15 -22.52 -9.03
C PHE A 12 32.61 -21.11 -9.43
N LYS A 13 33.37 -21.05 -10.54
CA LYS A 13 33.59 -19.81 -11.27
C LYS A 13 32.31 -19.50 -12.05
N ASN A 14 31.57 -18.49 -11.62
CA ASN A 14 30.56 -17.84 -12.45
C ASN A 14 31.26 -16.93 -13.47
N ASP A 15 31.77 -17.53 -14.54
CA ASP A 15 32.10 -16.79 -15.75
C ASP A 15 31.20 -17.35 -16.86
N ASP A 16 30.60 -16.44 -17.62
CA ASP A 16 29.76 -16.65 -18.82
C ASP A 16 28.26 -16.97 -18.62
N TYR A 17 27.47 -16.09 -17.98
CA TYR A 17 26.03 -15.92 -18.30
C TYR A 17 25.46 -14.56 -17.84
N TYR A 18 26.16 -13.44 -18.04
CA TYR A 18 25.57 -12.11 -17.90
C TYR A 18 26.15 -11.17 -18.96
N ASN A 19 25.55 -11.19 -20.15
CA ASN A 19 25.62 -10.07 -21.09
C ASN A 19 24.54 -10.22 -22.17
N SER A 20 23.35 -9.70 -21.89
CA SER A 20 22.55 -9.03 -22.92
C SER A 20 21.41 -8.20 -22.30
N SER A 21 21.49 -6.90 -22.61
CA SER A 21 20.38 -5.94 -22.73
C SER A 21 19.48 -5.70 -21.51
N TYR A 22 19.91 -4.79 -20.64
CA TYR A 22 19.05 -3.70 -20.13
C TYR A 22 19.94 -2.49 -19.85
N ASN A 23 20.07 -1.62 -20.85
CA ASN A 23 20.68 -0.30 -20.65
C ASN A 23 20.01 0.70 -21.60
N GLN A 24 18.87 1.23 -21.17
CA GLN A 24 18.39 2.55 -21.55
C GLN A 24 17.97 3.25 -20.26
N GLY A 25 18.97 3.71 -19.51
CA GLY A 25 18.78 4.66 -18.43
C GLY A 25 18.49 6.04 -19.03
N TYR A 26 17.39 6.66 -18.59
CA TYR A 26 17.22 8.10 -18.70
C TYR A 26 18.11 8.75 -17.62
N ASP A 27 19.18 9.40 -18.07
CA ASP A 27 20.11 10.18 -17.27
C ASP A 27 19.44 11.51 -16.85
N TYR A 28 19.07 11.63 -15.58
CA TYR A 28 18.70 12.90 -14.94
C TYR A 28 19.88 13.41 -14.09
N SER A 29 21.01 13.72 -14.72
CA SER A 29 22.13 14.33 -14.00
C SER A 29 22.99 15.28 -14.84
N LYS A 30 22.39 16.32 -15.47
CA LYS A 30 23.14 17.54 -15.84
C LYS A 30 22.33 18.83 -15.63
N PRO A 31 22.88 19.82 -14.92
CA PRO A 31 22.26 21.14 -14.78
C PRO A 31 22.46 21.93 -16.09
N THR A 32 21.35 22.33 -16.71
CA THR A 32 21.37 23.27 -17.83
C THR A 32 21.50 24.71 -17.31
N THR A 33 22.51 25.38 -17.85
CA THR A 33 22.87 26.79 -17.68
C THR A 33 21.68 27.73 -17.85
N LYS A 34 21.43 28.60 -16.87
CA LYS A 34 20.59 29.80 -17.00
C LYS A 34 21.43 30.97 -17.52
N PRO A 35 20.91 31.85 -18.40
CA PRO A 35 21.53 33.13 -18.70
C PRO A 35 21.33 34.12 -17.56
N GLU A 36 22.35 34.94 -17.35
CA GLU A 36 22.43 36.08 -16.44
C GLU A 36 21.35 37.12 -16.72
N GLU A 37 20.80 37.76 -15.68
CA GLU A 37 20.56 39.21 -15.63
C GLU A 37 20.17 39.68 -14.21
N HIS A 38 21.06 40.51 -13.66
CA HIS A 38 20.88 41.59 -12.67
C HIS A 38 20.00 41.42 -11.41
N HIS A 39 20.67 41.29 -10.26
CA HIS A 39 20.25 41.82 -8.96
C HIS A 39 21.23 42.93 -8.53
N PRO A 40 20.75 44.03 -7.90
CA PRO A 40 21.55 44.78 -6.93
C PRO A 40 21.15 44.39 -5.49
N ASP A 41 22.19 44.11 -4.70
CA ASP A 41 22.42 44.26 -3.26
C ASP A 41 21.23 44.33 -2.27
N TRP A 42 21.35 43.67 -1.11
CA TRP A 42 21.53 44.33 0.20
C TRP A 42 21.66 43.28 1.34
N ARG A 43 22.92 43.13 1.78
CA ARG A 43 23.47 42.93 3.14
C ARG A 43 22.81 42.03 4.19
N GLU A 44 23.69 41.15 4.67
CA GLU A 44 23.75 40.44 5.95
C GLU A 44 23.35 41.25 7.19
N GLY A 45 22.65 40.57 8.10
CA GLY A 45 22.49 40.93 9.50
C GLY A 45 22.37 39.67 10.34
N ASN A 46 23.51 39.18 10.83
CA ASN A 46 23.61 38.18 11.90
C ASN A 46 22.78 38.58 13.11
N LEU A 47 22.07 37.64 13.74
CA LEU A 47 21.91 37.63 15.20
C LEU A 47 21.66 36.19 15.70
N HIS A 48 22.50 35.82 16.66
CA HIS A 48 22.55 34.57 17.41
C HIS A 48 21.23 34.20 18.08
N TYR A 49 20.89 32.91 18.10
CA TYR A 49 19.94 32.33 19.06
C TYR A 49 20.73 31.73 20.22
N ASP A 50 20.43 32.23 21.42
CA ASP A 50 20.93 31.74 22.69
C ASP A 50 19.88 30.78 23.28
N ASP A 51 20.34 29.60 23.68
CA ASP A 51 19.57 28.56 24.37
C ASP A 51 19.42 28.91 25.86
N ASN A 52 18.28 28.51 26.44
CA ASN A 52 17.93 28.41 27.87
C ASN A 52 17.14 29.56 28.50
N ASP A 53 15.82 29.34 28.62
CA ASP A 53 15.00 29.54 29.84
C ASP A 53 13.55 29.21 29.43
N TRP A 54 12.75 28.37 30.09
CA TRP A 54 12.41 28.37 31.50
C TRP A 54 11.53 27.13 31.79
N LYS A 55 11.85 26.41 32.88
CA LYS A 55 11.06 25.34 33.51
C LYS A 55 9.85 25.89 34.26
N ASP A 56 8.80 25.08 34.37
CA ASP A 56 7.78 25.14 35.43
C ASP A 56 6.91 26.40 35.52
N LYS A 57 5.61 26.20 35.27
CA LYS A 57 4.53 26.89 36.00
C LYS A 57 3.22 26.09 35.92
N ASN A 58 2.86 25.54 37.08
CA ASN A 58 1.57 24.98 37.46
C ASN A 58 0.39 25.90 37.08
N TYR A 59 -0.71 25.31 36.60
CA TYR A 59 -2.06 25.86 36.75
C TYR A 59 -3.08 24.76 37.09
N PRO A 60 -4.14 25.08 37.86
CA PRO A 60 -4.84 24.13 38.73
C PRO A 60 -6.06 23.44 38.09
N ASN A 61 -6.38 22.27 38.66
CA ASN A 61 -7.64 21.52 38.51
C ASN A 61 -8.87 22.35 38.91
N TYR A 62 -9.97 22.26 38.13
CA TYR A 62 -11.38 22.32 38.57
C TYR A 62 -12.32 21.85 37.43
N PRO A 63 -13.59 21.45 37.70
CA PRO A 63 -14.09 20.11 37.40
C PRO A 63 -15.16 20.06 36.30
N ALA A 64 -15.59 18.83 36.02
CA ALA A 64 -16.58 18.43 35.04
C ALA A 64 -18.00 18.99 35.23
N GLU A 65 -18.77 18.84 34.14
CA GLU A 65 -20.23 18.93 33.96
C GLU A 65 -20.84 20.28 33.58
N SER A 66 -21.24 20.38 32.31
CA SER A 66 -22.61 20.76 31.97
C SER A 66 -23.01 20.14 30.64
N SER A 67 -23.97 19.22 30.70
CA SER A 67 -24.72 18.68 29.58
C SER A 67 -25.38 19.80 28.77
N ASN A 68 -24.97 20.00 27.53
CA ASN A 68 -25.76 20.75 26.56
C ASN A 68 -26.09 19.82 25.39
N LYS A 69 -27.36 19.45 25.32
CA LYS A 69 -28.01 18.89 24.14
C LYS A 69 -27.88 19.93 23.02
N HIS A 70 -26.95 19.74 22.11
CA HIS A 70 -26.98 20.43 20.83
C HIS A 70 -27.92 19.66 19.91
N SER A 71 -28.97 20.35 19.47
CA SER A 71 -29.82 19.97 18.35
C SER A 71 -28.95 19.95 17.10
N ASP A 72 -28.66 18.75 16.62
CA ASP A 72 -28.10 18.49 15.30
C ASP A 72 -29.09 19.00 14.23
N ASP A 73 -28.72 20.08 13.55
CA ASP A 73 -29.24 20.38 12.21
C ASP A 73 -28.47 19.50 11.19
N THR A 74 -28.72 18.20 11.24
CA THR A 74 -28.27 17.24 10.21
C THR A 74 -29.21 17.31 9.01
N GLU A 75 -28.91 18.19 8.06
CA GLU A 75 -29.47 18.11 6.71
C GLU A 75 -28.79 16.95 5.94
N ASP A 76 -29.61 15.96 5.56
CA ASP A 76 -29.40 14.87 4.59
C ASP A 76 -28.35 13.77 4.91
N GLU A 77 -28.65 12.94 5.91
CA GLU A 77 -28.16 11.55 6.00
C GLU A 77 -29.06 10.60 5.20
N THR A 78 -29.07 10.70 3.87
CA THR A 78 -29.64 9.61 3.06
C THR A 78 -28.66 8.42 3.09
N PRO A 79 -29.13 7.19 3.44
CA PRO A 79 -28.38 5.96 3.21
C PRO A 79 -27.93 5.90 1.75
N PHE A 80 -26.98 5.06 1.42
CA PHE A 80 -26.58 4.89 0.02
C PHE A 80 -27.70 4.31 -0.88
N ASP A 81 -28.93 4.11 -0.39
CA ASP A 81 -29.96 3.23 -0.93
C ASP A 81 -30.86 3.84 -2.02
N ASP A 82 -31.44 2.91 -2.80
CA ASP A 82 -32.47 2.98 -3.84
C ASP A 82 -32.14 3.45 -5.27
N ASP A 83 -30.87 3.47 -5.67
CA ASP A 83 -30.52 3.38 -7.11
C ASP A 83 -29.86 2.00 -7.35
N ASP A 84 -30.67 1.01 -7.75
CA ASP A 84 -30.33 -0.41 -8.01
C ASP A 84 -29.47 -0.60 -9.28
N ASP A 85 -28.42 0.21 -9.45
CA ASP A 85 -27.58 0.21 -10.66
C ASP A 85 -26.16 -0.33 -10.44
N GLY A 86 -25.79 -0.65 -9.20
CA GLY A 86 -24.44 -1.11 -8.83
C GLY A 86 -24.44 -2.50 -8.20
N VAL A 87 -23.34 -3.25 -8.38
CA VAL A 87 -23.18 -4.56 -7.74
C VAL A 87 -23.16 -4.37 -6.22
N THR A 88 -24.20 -4.87 -5.56
CA THR A 88 -24.37 -4.81 -4.11
C THR A 88 -24.33 -6.23 -3.56
N ASP A 89 -23.39 -6.52 -2.64
CA ASP A 89 -23.26 -7.85 -2.06
C ASP A 89 -24.01 -7.98 -0.72
N ARG A 90 -24.96 -8.92 -0.68
CA ARG A 90 -25.73 -9.32 0.51
C ARG A 90 -25.07 -10.44 1.33
N GLY A 91 -23.89 -10.91 0.92
CA GLY A 91 -23.12 -11.93 1.63
C GLY A 91 -22.74 -11.52 3.05
N THR A 92 -22.70 -12.51 3.94
CA THR A 92 -22.20 -12.36 5.31
C THR A 92 -20.74 -12.79 5.38
N TYR A 93 -20.01 -12.28 6.38
CA TYR A 93 -18.65 -12.75 6.65
C TYR A 93 -18.66 -14.23 7.04
N GLN A 94 -17.76 -15.02 6.45
CA GLN A 94 -17.60 -16.45 6.71
C GLN A 94 -16.15 -16.77 7.04
N LYS A 95 -15.92 -17.72 7.96
CA LYS A 95 -14.57 -18.13 8.33
C LYS A 95 -13.95 -18.90 7.16
N ASN A 96 -12.81 -18.44 6.68
CA ASN A 96 -12.05 -19.10 5.63
C ASN A 96 -11.08 -20.14 6.23
N GLU A 97 -10.35 -20.85 5.35
CA GLU A 97 -9.35 -21.86 5.71
C GLU A 97 -8.15 -21.32 6.51
N THR A 98 -7.91 -20.00 6.47
CA THR A 98 -6.88 -19.32 7.30
C THR A 98 -7.38 -18.93 8.68
N GLY A 99 -8.67 -19.14 8.95
CA GLY A 99 -9.34 -18.75 10.18
C GLY A 99 -9.86 -17.31 10.22
N LEU A 100 -9.62 -16.52 9.16
CA LEU A 100 -10.12 -15.15 9.01
C LEU A 100 -11.59 -15.14 8.60
N LEU A 101 -12.34 -14.15 9.07
CA LEU A 101 -13.69 -13.90 8.62
C LEU A 101 -13.63 -13.10 7.32
N THR A 102 -14.03 -13.71 6.21
CA THR A 102 -13.97 -13.11 4.87
C THR A 102 -15.34 -12.80 4.31
N LYS A 103 -15.48 -11.63 3.68
CA LYS A 103 -16.59 -11.28 2.79
C LYS A 103 -16.05 -10.99 1.39
N VAL A 104 -16.78 -11.30 0.34
CA VAL A 104 -16.33 -11.14 -1.06
C VAL A 104 -17.34 -10.29 -1.84
N LEU A 105 -16.86 -9.22 -2.48
CA LEU A 105 -17.55 -8.52 -3.56
C LEU A 105 -16.78 -8.74 -4.86
N ASP A 106 -17.37 -9.38 -5.86
CA ASP A 106 -16.76 -9.51 -7.19
C ASP A 106 -17.49 -8.62 -8.19
N ALA A 107 -16.83 -7.54 -8.61
CA ALA A 107 -17.34 -6.55 -9.55
C ALA A 107 -16.62 -6.63 -10.91
N ARG A 108 -15.92 -7.76 -11.19
CA ARG A 108 -15.27 -8.00 -12.48
C ARG A 108 -16.28 -8.53 -13.50
N SER A 109 -16.07 -8.15 -14.75
CA SER A 109 -16.85 -8.62 -15.89
C SER A 109 -15.98 -9.14 -17.05
N LYS A 110 -14.70 -8.74 -17.10
CA LYS A 110 -13.77 -9.07 -18.17
C LYS A 110 -12.70 -10.06 -17.73
N PHE A 111 -12.17 -9.89 -16.53
CA PHE A 111 -11.07 -10.71 -16.03
C PHE A 111 -11.56 -11.78 -15.03
N LEU A 112 -12.41 -12.67 -15.53
CA LEU A 112 -12.99 -13.76 -14.74
C LEU A 112 -11.95 -14.86 -14.47
N ASP A 113 -12.18 -15.60 -13.39
CA ASP A 113 -11.26 -16.66 -12.99
C ASP A 113 -11.34 -17.87 -13.91
N GLU A 114 -10.18 -18.47 -14.13
CA GLU A 114 -10.07 -19.76 -14.80
C GLU A 114 -10.58 -20.87 -13.88
N LYS A 115 -11.05 -21.98 -14.47
CA LYS A 115 -11.52 -23.13 -13.70
C LYS A 115 -10.35 -23.71 -12.89
N PRO A 116 -10.56 -24.09 -11.62
CA PRO A 116 -9.54 -24.76 -10.83
C PRO A 116 -9.04 -26.02 -11.52
N GLU A 117 -7.74 -26.30 -11.42
CA GLU A 117 -7.19 -27.58 -11.84
C GLU A 117 -7.82 -28.73 -11.05
N LYS A 118 -7.90 -29.90 -11.66
CA LYS A 118 -8.37 -31.13 -11.02
C LYS A 118 -7.26 -32.15 -11.05
N ARG A 119 -7.19 -33.01 -10.03
CA ARG A 119 -6.24 -34.11 -10.00
C ARG A 119 -6.33 -34.93 -11.30
N PRO A 120 -5.22 -35.08 -12.05
CA PRO A 120 -5.17 -35.87 -13.26
C PRO A 120 -5.64 -37.31 -13.03
N GLN A 121 -6.38 -37.86 -13.99
CA GLN A 121 -6.81 -39.26 -13.96
C GLN A 121 -5.79 -40.12 -14.69
N ILE A 122 -5.16 -41.05 -13.97
CA ILE A 122 -4.04 -41.85 -14.49
C ILE A 122 -4.53 -43.26 -14.83
N THR A 123 -4.11 -43.76 -15.99
CA THR A 123 -4.37 -45.16 -16.37
C THR A 123 -3.58 -46.10 -15.44
N PRO A 124 -4.20 -47.16 -14.88
CA PRO A 124 -3.49 -48.11 -14.04
C PRO A 124 -2.21 -48.64 -14.70
N GLY A 125 -1.11 -48.67 -13.94
CA GLY A 125 0.21 -49.12 -14.42
C GLY A 125 1.01 -48.09 -15.22
N LYS A 126 0.49 -46.88 -15.43
CA LYS A 126 1.24 -45.74 -15.98
C LYS A 126 1.53 -44.70 -14.89
N LEU A 127 2.59 -43.94 -15.08
CA LEU A 127 2.91 -42.77 -14.25
C LEU A 127 2.45 -41.50 -14.97
N TYR A 128 2.04 -40.51 -14.19
CA TYR A 128 1.63 -39.21 -14.70
C TYR A 128 2.79 -38.51 -15.40
N VAL A 129 2.47 -37.88 -16.51
CA VAL A 129 3.33 -36.97 -17.26
C VAL A 129 2.56 -35.67 -17.39
N ASP A 130 3.16 -34.56 -16.97
CA ASP A 130 2.50 -33.27 -17.00
C ASP A 130 2.62 -32.60 -18.38
N ASP A 131 1.62 -32.84 -19.23
CA ASP A 131 1.55 -32.23 -20.56
C ASP A 131 1.38 -30.69 -20.52
N SER A 132 0.91 -30.14 -19.40
CA SER A 132 0.74 -28.69 -19.22
C SER A 132 2.02 -27.99 -18.76
N PHE A 133 2.98 -28.76 -18.22
CA PHE A 133 4.30 -28.29 -17.83
C PHE A 133 5.42 -29.20 -18.37
N PRO A 134 5.59 -29.29 -19.71
CA PRO A 134 6.61 -30.15 -20.31
C PRO A 134 8.01 -29.80 -19.82
N LEU A 135 8.86 -30.82 -19.68
CA LEU A 135 10.23 -30.67 -19.14
C LEU A 135 11.09 -29.63 -19.90
N LYS A 136 10.91 -29.52 -21.22
CA LYS A 136 11.58 -28.52 -22.08
C LYS A 136 11.12 -27.08 -21.83
N THR A 137 9.88 -26.92 -21.38
CA THR A 137 9.31 -25.63 -20.98
C THR A 137 9.75 -25.29 -19.56
N ALA A 138 9.78 -26.30 -18.68
CA ALA A 138 10.16 -26.13 -17.28
C ALA A 138 11.59 -25.57 -17.13
N ILE A 139 12.56 -26.14 -17.85
CA ILE A 139 13.93 -25.64 -17.95
C ILE A 139 14.35 -25.70 -19.41
N LYS A 140 14.80 -24.57 -19.98
CA LYS A 140 15.32 -24.53 -21.35
C LYS A 140 16.53 -25.45 -21.48
N ASP A 141 16.66 -26.12 -22.63
CA ASP A 141 17.64 -27.18 -22.89
C ASP A 141 19.03 -26.92 -22.27
N ASN A 142 19.33 -27.61 -21.17
CA ASN A 142 20.61 -27.58 -20.48
C ASN A 142 21.22 -28.99 -20.50
N LYS A 143 22.34 -29.15 -21.22
CA LYS A 143 23.00 -30.45 -21.44
C LYS A 143 23.49 -31.13 -20.16
N ASN A 144 23.62 -30.38 -19.06
CA ASN A 144 24.08 -30.91 -17.79
C ASN A 144 22.95 -31.47 -16.92
N ILE A 145 21.68 -31.24 -17.30
CA ILE A 145 20.50 -31.66 -16.54
C ILE A 145 19.88 -32.90 -17.18
N SER A 146 19.63 -33.91 -16.36
CA SER A 146 18.80 -35.06 -16.68
C SER A 146 17.53 -35.02 -15.83
N TRP A 147 16.37 -35.30 -16.43
CA TRP A 147 15.13 -35.38 -15.68
C TRP A 147 14.88 -36.83 -15.25
N LYS A 148 14.75 -37.06 -13.94
CA LYS A 148 14.59 -38.40 -13.36
C LYS A 148 13.47 -38.40 -12.32
N ARG A 149 12.79 -39.54 -12.15
CA ARG A 149 11.87 -39.70 -11.03
C ARG A 149 12.65 -40.07 -9.77
N PRO A 150 12.14 -39.79 -8.56
CA PRO A 150 12.88 -40.04 -7.33
C PRO A 150 13.37 -41.48 -7.18
N LYS A 151 12.55 -42.47 -7.59
CA LYS A 151 12.90 -43.90 -7.55
C LYS A 151 14.03 -44.31 -8.50
N ASP A 152 14.43 -43.44 -9.44
CA ASP A 152 15.50 -43.73 -10.40
C ASP A 152 16.89 -43.30 -9.90
N PHE A 153 16.97 -42.49 -8.84
CA PHE A 153 18.24 -41.96 -8.33
C PHE A 153 18.37 -41.91 -6.80
N LEU A 154 17.29 -42.17 -6.05
CA LEU A 154 17.30 -42.26 -4.59
C LEU A 154 17.01 -43.68 -4.11
N GLU A 155 17.62 -44.07 -3.00
CA GLU A 155 17.45 -45.40 -2.41
C GLU A 155 16.08 -45.59 -1.75
N ASN A 156 15.63 -44.62 -0.95
CA ASN A 156 14.38 -44.71 -0.19
C ASN A 156 13.63 -43.37 -0.20
N PRO A 157 13.18 -42.89 -1.37
CA PRO A 157 12.58 -41.58 -1.51
C PRO A 157 11.28 -41.44 -0.70
N LYS A 158 11.18 -40.34 0.05
CA LYS A 158 10.01 -39.99 0.89
C LYS A 158 9.59 -38.56 0.63
N LEU A 159 8.31 -38.27 0.86
CA LEU A 159 7.86 -36.87 0.84
C LEU A 159 8.47 -36.10 2.04
N PHE A 160 8.28 -36.63 3.25
CA PHE A 160 8.81 -36.10 4.50
C PHE A 160 9.50 -37.24 5.26
N THR A 161 10.67 -36.97 5.85
CA THR A 161 11.46 -37.96 6.59
C THR A 161 11.23 -37.85 8.09
N GLU A 162 11.44 -36.65 8.66
CA GLU A 162 11.25 -36.33 10.08
C GLU A 162 10.34 -35.11 10.30
N GLY A 163 9.44 -34.84 9.34
CA GLY A 163 8.53 -33.69 9.37
C GLY A 163 9.05 -32.57 8.47
N THR A 164 8.86 -31.33 8.90
CA THR A 164 9.40 -30.15 8.20
C THR A 164 10.12 -29.25 9.18
N THR A 165 11.30 -28.80 8.78
CA THR A 165 12.12 -27.86 9.53
C THR A 165 12.72 -26.82 8.60
N ARG A 166 13.03 -25.65 9.14
CA ARG A 166 13.78 -24.63 8.39
C ARG A 166 15.17 -25.09 7.93
N PHE A 167 15.73 -26.14 8.54
CA PHE A 167 17.03 -26.69 8.20
C PHE A 167 16.98 -27.63 7.00
N ASP A 168 15.79 -28.09 6.62
CA ASP A 168 15.63 -28.91 5.42
C ASP A 168 15.88 -28.05 4.17
N ILE A 169 15.66 -26.73 4.20
CA ILE A 169 15.73 -25.90 3.00
C ILE A 169 17.17 -25.70 2.52
N GLY A 170 17.55 -26.42 1.46
CA GLY A 170 18.78 -26.19 0.69
C GLY A 170 18.51 -25.51 -0.63
N GLN A 171 19.24 -24.43 -0.92
CA GLN A 171 19.21 -23.81 -2.25
C GLN A 171 20.12 -24.56 -3.22
N GLY A 172 19.59 -24.88 -4.40
CA GLY A 172 20.38 -25.41 -5.52
C GLY A 172 20.95 -24.33 -6.41
N THR A 173 21.05 -24.63 -7.70
CA THR A 173 21.54 -23.70 -8.74
C THR A 173 20.49 -22.66 -9.13
N ALA A 174 19.22 -22.91 -8.80
CA ALA A 174 18.12 -22.02 -9.09
C ALA A 174 18.19 -20.72 -8.26
N GLY A 175 17.93 -19.57 -8.90
CA GLY A 175 17.89 -18.24 -8.27
C GLY A 175 16.61 -17.97 -7.47
N THR A 176 16.21 -18.90 -6.61
CA THR A 176 14.90 -18.95 -5.91
C THR A 176 14.99 -18.58 -4.43
N CYS A 177 16.09 -17.95 -4.00
CA CYS A 177 16.35 -17.60 -2.59
C CYS A 177 15.19 -16.85 -1.91
N TRP A 178 14.55 -15.92 -2.60
CA TRP A 178 13.40 -15.16 -2.08
C TRP A 178 12.19 -16.05 -1.71
N PHE A 179 11.97 -17.14 -2.44
CA PHE A 179 10.94 -18.14 -2.15
C PHE A 179 11.39 -19.09 -1.05
N LEU A 180 12.63 -19.59 -1.13
CA LEU A 180 13.18 -20.55 -0.18
C LEU A 180 13.39 -19.94 1.21
N ALA A 181 13.76 -18.66 1.32
CA ALA A 181 13.87 -17.95 2.58
C ALA A 181 12.52 -17.94 3.31
N VAL A 182 11.44 -17.63 2.59
CA VAL A 182 10.09 -17.65 3.15
C VAL A 182 9.62 -19.07 3.46
N LEU A 183 9.93 -20.04 2.58
CA LEU A 183 9.59 -21.44 2.82
C LEU A 183 10.28 -21.97 4.09
N ALA A 184 11.53 -21.58 4.34
CA ALA A 184 12.27 -21.87 5.56
C ALA A 184 11.62 -21.22 6.79
N GLU A 185 11.18 -19.96 6.67
CA GLU A 185 10.52 -19.24 7.76
C GLU A 185 9.20 -19.89 8.20
N ILE A 186 8.45 -20.49 7.27
CA ILE A 186 7.17 -21.17 7.56
C ILE A 186 7.30 -22.69 7.72
N ALA A 187 8.48 -23.28 7.51
CA ALA A 187 8.68 -24.73 7.54
C ALA A 187 8.27 -25.37 8.87
N ASP A 188 8.51 -24.67 9.98
CA ASP A 188 8.16 -25.15 11.33
C ASP A 188 6.64 -25.03 11.64
N ARG A 189 5.89 -24.29 10.80
CA ARG A 189 4.43 -24.10 10.91
C ARG A 189 3.69 -25.23 10.23
N LYS A 190 3.54 -26.36 10.93
CA LYS A 190 2.86 -27.57 10.45
C LYS A 190 1.46 -27.32 9.89
N ASP A 191 0.73 -26.35 10.43
CA ASP A 191 -0.58 -25.93 9.92
C ASP A 191 -0.50 -25.30 8.52
N LEU A 192 0.50 -24.45 8.28
CA LEU A 192 0.74 -23.82 6.97
C LEU A 192 1.26 -24.85 5.97
N ILE A 193 2.22 -25.69 6.37
CA ILE A 193 2.78 -26.73 5.50
C ILE A 193 1.70 -27.73 5.08
N LYS A 194 0.82 -28.18 5.98
CA LYS A 194 -0.30 -29.07 5.62
C LYS A 194 -1.31 -28.45 4.66
N ARG A 195 -1.38 -27.11 4.60
CA ARG A 195 -2.22 -26.42 3.61
C ARG A 195 -1.51 -26.35 2.25
N ILE A 196 -0.21 -26.08 2.23
CA ILE A 196 0.59 -26.00 1.01
C ILE A 196 0.78 -27.40 0.40
N ILE A 197 1.11 -28.39 1.22
CA ILE A 197 1.35 -29.79 0.84
C ILE A 197 0.38 -30.66 1.65
N PRO A 198 -0.86 -30.86 1.15
CA PRO A 198 -1.88 -31.63 1.86
C PRO A 198 -1.54 -33.13 1.93
N GLU A 199 -2.28 -33.87 2.76
CA GLU A 199 -2.03 -35.31 2.97
C GLU A 199 -2.19 -36.16 1.70
N ASP A 200 -2.92 -35.67 0.70
CA ASP A 200 -3.09 -36.29 -0.62
C ASP A 200 -2.15 -35.73 -1.69
N ALA A 201 -1.14 -34.95 -1.29
CA ALA A 201 -0.16 -34.34 -2.19
C ALA A 201 0.62 -35.38 -2.99
N TYR A 202 1.08 -36.45 -2.35
CA TYR A 202 1.99 -37.42 -2.95
C TYR A 202 1.97 -38.77 -2.24
N PHE A 203 2.04 -39.86 -3.02
CA PHE A 203 1.91 -41.23 -2.51
C PHE A 203 3.14 -42.11 -2.76
N ILE A 204 4.36 -41.56 -2.74
CA ILE A 204 5.58 -42.32 -3.06
C ILE A 204 5.80 -43.56 -2.19
N ASP A 205 5.44 -43.46 -0.91
CA ASP A 205 5.55 -44.53 0.09
C ASP A 205 4.50 -45.64 -0.06
N ASN A 206 3.47 -45.45 -0.90
CA ASN A 206 2.40 -46.41 -1.10
C ASN A 206 2.41 -46.94 -2.55
N PRO A 207 3.01 -48.12 -2.82
CA PRO A 207 3.10 -48.68 -4.16
C PRO A 207 1.75 -48.85 -4.88
N ASN A 208 0.65 -49.04 -4.15
CA ASN A 208 -0.68 -49.20 -4.73
C ASN A 208 -1.35 -47.87 -5.10
N LYS A 209 -0.86 -46.74 -4.56
CA LYS A 209 -1.39 -45.39 -4.82
C LYS A 209 -0.42 -44.50 -5.60
N TYR A 210 0.85 -44.90 -5.69
CA TYR A 210 1.87 -44.14 -6.40
C TYR A 210 1.55 -44.08 -7.90
N ASP A 211 1.17 -42.89 -8.35
CA ASP A 211 0.81 -42.57 -9.73
C ASP A 211 1.76 -41.53 -10.36
N GLY A 212 2.79 -41.11 -9.63
CA GLY A 212 3.74 -40.09 -10.06
C GLY A 212 3.18 -38.65 -10.05
N VAL A 213 1.99 -38.42 -9.49
CA VAL A 213 1.40 -37.07 -9.34
C VAL A 213 1.80 -36.49 -7.99
N PHE A 214 2.42 -35.32 -8.01
CA PHE A 214 2.57 -34.43 -6.87
C PHE A 214 1.60 -33.26 -7.02
N HIS A 215 1.13 -32.67 -5.92
CA HIS A 215 0.49 -31.35 -5.98
C HIS A 215 0.79 -30.51 -4.75
N ALA A 216 0.79 -29.19 -4.95
CA ALA A 216 0.87 -28.20 -3.89
C ALA A 216 -0.19 -27.12 -4.10
N ARG A 217 -0.57 -26.45 -3.02
CA ARG A 217 -1.54 -25.35 -3.03
C ARG A 217 -0.87 -24.02 -2.80
N PHE A 218 -1.17 -23.06 -3.67
CA PHE A 218 -0.69 -21.68 -3.55
C PHE A 218 -1.86 -20.70 -3.68
N PHE A 219 -1.70 -19.53 -3.07
CA PHE A 219 -2.58 -18.38 -3.25
C PHE A 219 -2.22 -17.69 -4.55
N ASP A 220 -3.17 -17.76 -5.49
CA ASP A 220 -3.15 -16.99 -6.72
C ASP A 220 -4.36 -16.07 -6.74
N PHE A 221 -4.09 -14.77 -6.74
CA PHE A 221 -5.11 -13.70 -6.78
C PHE A 221 -6.25 -13.89 -5.76
N GLY A 222 -5.90 -14.11 -4.49
CA GLY A 222 -6.80 -14.23 -3.34
C GLY A 222 -7.44 -15.60 -3.17
N LYS A 223 -7.13 -16.57 -4.05
CA LYS A 223 -7.72 -17.91 -4.04
C LYS A 223 -6.63 -18.95 -3.87
N CYS A 224 -6.84 -19.90 -2.97
CA CYS A 224 -5.99 -21.06 -2.83
C CYS A 224 -6.31 -22.05 -3.96
N LYS A 225 -5.31 -22.38 -4.78
CA LYS A 225 -5.45 -23.26 -5.96
C LYS A 225 -4.44 -24.40 -5.88
N ASP A 226 -4.86 -25.61 -6.25
CA ASP A 226 -3.97 -26.76 -6.43
C ASP A 226 -3.22 -26.66 -7.77
N PHE A 227 -1.93 -26.97 -7.75
CA PHE A 227 -1.06 -27.07 -8.92
C PHE A 227 -0.47 -28.48 -8.96
N TYR A 228 -0.90 -29.28 -9.94
CA TYR A 228 -0.49 -30.68 -10.08
C TYR A 228 0.75 -30.78 -10.95
N THR A 229 1.77 -31.54 -10.56
CA THR A 229 2.94 -31.83 -11.41
C THR A 229 3.20 -33.32 -11.45
N ASP A 230 3.91 -33.81 -12.47
CA ASP A 230 4.60 -35.08 -12.32
C ASP A 230 5.78 -34.94 -11.33
N ASP A 231 6.36 -36.05 -10.89
CA ASP A 231 7.49 -36.08 -9.94
C ASP A 231 8.87 -36.14 -10.61
N CYS A 232 8.98 -35.91 -11.93
CA CYS A 232 10.30 -35.84 -12.58
C CYS A 232 11.07 -34.60 -12.10
N LEU A 233 12.22 -34.75 -11.48
CA LEU A 233 13.04 -33.65 -10.98
C LEU A 233 14.31 -33.47 -11.83
N PRO A 234 14.84 -32.23 -11.94
CA PRO A 234 16.09 -31.97 -12.63
C PRO A 234 17.28 -32.42 -11.78
N VAL A 235 18.10 -33.31 -12.34
CA VAL A 235 19.25 -33.96 -11.68
C VAL A 235 20.52 -33.69 -12.48
N ILE A 236 21.57 -33.27 -11.78
CA ILE A 236 22.94 -33.09 -12.27
C ILE A 236 23.86 -34.18 -11.69
N ASN A 237 25.00 -34.41 -12.33
CA ASN A 237 26.05 -35.34 -11.87
C ASN A 237 25.58 -36.79 -11.62
N GLY A 238 24.40 -37.17 -12.11
CA GLY A 238 23.83 -38.51 -11.99
C GLY A 238 22.75 -38.63 -10.92
N ASP A 239 22.93 -38.03 -9.75
CA ASP A 239 22.08 -38.24 -8.56
C ASP A 239 21.83 -36.97 -7.71
N GLN A 240 22.42 -35.83 -8.05
CA GLN A 240 22.26 -34.60 -7.29
C GLN A 240 21.14 -33.72 -7.87
N LEU A 241 20.21 -33.28 -7.03
CA LEU A 241 19.17 -32.33 -7.45
C LEU A 241 19.79 -30.99 -7.89
N TRP A 242 19.32 -30.48 -9.03
CA TRP A 242 19.78 -29.20 -9.57
C TRP A 242 19.18 -27.99 -8.85
N GLY A 243 17.90 -28.10 -8.48
CA GLY A 243 17.13 -27.07 -7.78
C GLY A 243 17.21 -27.21 -6.26
N ALA A 244 16.19 -26.68 -5.59
CA ALA A 244 16.05 -26.81 -4.14
C ALA A 244 15.96 -28.29 -3.71
N HIS A 245 16.48 -28.58 -2.53
CA HIS A 245 16.60 -29.94 -2.01
C HIS A 245 16.58 -29.92 -0.48
N SER A 246 16.40 -31.09 0.13
CA SER A 246 16.59 -31.22 1.57
C SER A 246 18.09 -31.17 1.91
N SER A 247 18.50 -30.30 2.83
CA SER A 247 19.88 -30.21 3.33
C SER A 247 20.17 -31.23 4.43
N THR A 248 19.13 -31.86 4.99
CA THR A 248 19.21 -32.74 6.16
C THR A 248 19.11 -34.22 5.76
N ASP A 249 18.33 -34.57 4.73
CA ASP A 249 18.23 -35.94 4.21
C ASP A 249 18.06 -35.95 2.68
N CYS A 250 18.98 -36.57 1.95
CA CYS A 250 18.92 -36.67 0.49
C CYS A 250 17.69 -37.45 -0.04
N ASN A 251 17.02 -38.25 0.79
CA ASN A 251 15.81 -38.98 0.41
C ASN A 251 14.52 -38.15 0.55
N GLU A 252 14.59 -36.94 1.11
CA GLU A 252 13.45 -36.09 1.37
C GLU A 252 13.14 -35.16 0.18
N LEU A 253 11.88 -35.15 -0.26
CA LEU A 253 11.49 -34.56 -1.55
C LEU A 253 10.61 -33.31 -1.47
N TRP A 254 10.03 -32.99 -0.30
CA TRP A 254 9.01 -31.93 -0.23
C TRP A 254 9.50 -30.57 -0.73
N VAL A 255 10.75 -30.20 -0.45
CA VAL A 255 11.36 -28.93 -0.88
C VAL A 255 11.45 -28.87 -2.41
N ALA A 256 12.00 -29.92 -3.02
CA ALA A 256 12.21 -30.00 -4.47
C ALA A 256 10.89 -30.03 -5.25
N LEU A 257 9.92 -30.81 -4.77
CA LEU A 257 8.60 -30.92 -5.40
C LEU A 257 7.78 -29.63 -5.21
N CYS A 258 7.89 -28.97 -4.05
CA CYS A 258 7.24 -27.68 -3.81
C CYS A 258 7.81 -26.58 -4.72
N GLU A 259 9.13 -26.50 -4.88
CA GLU A 259 9.76 -25.57 -5.83
C GLU A 259 9.30 -25.86 -7.27
N LYS A 260 9.20 -27.14 -7.68
CA LYS A 260 8.69 -27.51 -9.01
C LYS A 260 7.24 -27.06 -9.22
N ALA A 261 6.36 -27.29 -8.26
CA ALA A 261 4.97 -26.83 -8.36
C ALA A 261 4.88 -25.30 -8.42
N PHE A 262 5.74 -24.60 -7.68
CA PHE A 262 5.85 -23.15 -7.73
C PHE A 262 6.38 -22.65 -9.09
N ALA A 263 7.34 -23.37 -9.69
CA ALA A 263 7.81 -23.11 -11.04
C ALA A 263 6.69 -23.33 -12.07
N LYS A 264 5.87 -24.38 -11.92
CA LYS A 264 4.69 -24.61 -12.76
C LYS A 264 3.70 -23.46 -12.69
N MET A 265 3.36 -22.98 -11.49
CA MET A 265 2.45 -21.84 -11.31
C MET A 265 2.90 -20.61 -12.11
N HIS A 266 4.21 -20.43 -12.28
CA HIS A 266 4.80 -19.30 -13.02
C HIS A 266 5.24 -19.63 -14.45
N GLY A 267 5.07 -20.88 -14.90
CA GLY A 267 5.34 -21.33 -16.26
C GLY A 267 6.75 -21.83 -16.55
N SER A 268 7.74 -21.62 -15.68
CA SER A 268 9.08 -22.25 -15.75
C SER A 268 9.93 -21.99 -14.49
N TYR A 269 11.06 -22.69 -14.35
CA TYR A 269 12.07 -22.35 -13.32
C TYR A 269 12.69 -20.97 -13.55
N ASP A 270 12.95 -20.60 -14.81
CA ASP A 270 13.45 -19.27 -15.17
C ASP A 270 12.46 -18.17 -14.76
N ALA A 271 11.15 -18.45 -14.83
CA ALA A 271 10.11 -17.50 -14.43
C ALA A 271 10.15 -17.25 -12.92
N ILE A 272 10.69 -18.18 -12.12
CA ILE A 272 10.80 -18.04 -10.67
C ILE A 272 12.12 -17.44 -10.15
N TYR A 273 13.10 -17.22 -11.03
CA TYR A 273 14.36 -16.54 -10.67
C TYR A 273 14.16 -15.07 -10.32
N GLY A 274 14.62 -14.67 -9.14
CA GLY A 274 14.51 -13.30 -8.63
C GLY A 274 13.06 -12.90 -8.31
N GLY A 275 12.84 -12.42 -7.10
CA GLY A 275 11.52 -12.01 -6.63
C GLY A 275 11.58 -11.39 -5.24
N GLN A 276 10.42 -10.99 -4.73
CA GLN A 276 10.30 -10.30 -3.45
C GLN A 276 9.76 -11.26 -2.38
N PRO A 277 10.40 -11.42 -1.21
CA PRO A 277 9.93 -12.31 -0.14
C PRO A 277 8.44 -12.10 0.22
N GLY A 278 7.96 -10.86 0.22
CA GLY A 278 6.54 -10.57 0.46
C GLY A 278 5.58 -11.24 -0.54
N GLU A 279 5.98 -11.36 -1.82
CA GLU A 279 5.21 -12.08 -2.85
C GLU A 279 5.15 -13.57 -2.56
N ALA A 280 6.28 -14.18 -2.18
CA ALA A 280 6.33 -15.59 -1.84
C ALA A 280 5.51 -15.87 -0.59
N TYR A 281 5.59 -15.00 0.43
CA TYR A 281 4.79 -15.14 1.64
C TYR A 281 3.30 -15.05 1.36
N TYR A 282 2.87 -14.11 0.52
CA TYR A 282 1.48 -14.02 0.09
C TYR A 282 1.05 -15.29 -0.66
N MET A 283 1.84 -15.79 -1.61
CA MET A 283 1.51 -16.99 -2.39
C MET A 283 1.51 -18.27 -1.54
N LEU A 284 2.40 -18.39 -0.57
CA LEU A 284 2.47 -19.56 0.31
C LEU A 284 1.37 -19.55 1.38
N THR A 285 0.98 -18.37 1.86
CA THR A 285 0.20 -18.27 3.09
C THR A 285 -1.15 -17.57 2.95
N GLY A 286 -1.39 -16.81 1.89
CA GLY A 286 -2.53 -15.91 1.77
C GLY A 286 -2.49 -14.71 2.72
N GLY A 287 -1.37 -14.50 3.42
CA GLY A 287 -1.17 -13.40 4.36
C GLY A 287 -1.02 -12.05 3.66
N ILE A 288 -0.58 -11.07 4.44
CA ILE A 288 -0.27 -9.70 4.00
C ILE A 288 1.20 -9.41 4.19
N CYS A 289 1.75 -8.54 3.34
CA CYS A 289 3.09 -8.01 3.53
C CYS A 289 3.10 -6.47 3.49
N GLU A 290 4.08 -5.89 4.16
CA GLU A 290 4.37 -4.46 4.20
C GLU A 290 5.85 -4.28 3.86
N ARG A 291 6.12 -3.53 2.78
CA ARG A 291 7.48 -3.20 2.35
C ARG A 291 7.87 -1.84 2.93
N ILE A 292 9.04 -1.79 3.55
CA ILE A 292 9.63 -0.57 4.12
C ILE A 292 10.95 -0.33 3.38
N GLU A 293 11.02 0.73 2.59
CA GLU A 293 12.26 1.15 1.94
C GLU A 293 13.25 1.64 3.00
N LEU A 294 14.50 1.21 2.87
CA LEU A 294 15.61 1.64 3.72
C LEU A 294 16.36 2.73 2.97
N ASP A 295 15.75 3.91 2.91
CA ASP A 295 16.43 5.09 2.38
C ASP A 295 17.56 5.50 3.33
N VAL A 296 18.71 5.88 2.76
CA VAL A 296 19.84 6.46 3.50
C VAL A 296 19.46 7.87 3.95
N TYR A 297 18.92 8.00 5.16
CA TYR A 297 18.71 9.29 5.81
C TYR A 297 19.62 9.40 7.03
N ASP A 298 20.31 10.53 7.16
CA ASP A 298 21.06 10.93 8.36
C ASP A 298 20.08 11.50 9.41
N ASP A 299 19.03 10.74 9.74
CA ASP A 299 17.92 11.15 10.59
C ASP A 299 17.68 10.11 11.70
N ASP A 300 18.23 10.39 12.88
CA ASP A 300 18.11 9.56 14.09
C ASP A 300 16.65 9.18 14.44
N GLN A 301 15.67 10.03 14.09
CA GLN A 301 14.26 9.74 14.36
C GLN A 301 13.75 8.60 13.47
N LYS A 302 14.15 8.56 12.20
CA LYS A 302 13.76 7.51 11.27
C LYS A 302 14.39 6.17 11.65
N GLU A 303 15.65 6.16 12.06
CA GLU A 303 16.31 4.96 12.57
C GLU A 303 15.52 4.36 13.75
N LEU A 304 15.17 5.20 14.74
CA LEU A 304 14.43 4.76 15.92
C LEU A 304 13.02 4.24 15.56
N VAL A 305 12.33 4.90 14.64
CA VAL A 305 11.01 4.44 14.14
C VAL A 305 11.13 3.08 13.46
N LEU A 306 12.13 2.89 12.59
CA LEU A 306 12.37 1.59 11.94
C LEU A 306 12.69 0.50 12.97
N PHE A 307 13.62 0.76 13.89
CA PHE A 307 14.01 -0.20 14.92
C PHE A 307 12.83 -0.65 15.78
N ASN A 308 12.02 0.31 16.26
CA ASN A 308 10.82 0.00 17.02
C ASN A 308 9.80 -0.77 16.18
N ARG A 309 9.63 -0.41 14.91
CA ARG A 309 8.74 -1.14 14.01
C ARG A 309 9.19 -2.59 13.81
N THR A 310 10.47 -2.83 13.58
CA THR A 310 11.07 -4.17 13.45
C THR A 310 10.92 -4.96 14.74
N LYS A 311 11.24 -4.37 15.89
CA LYS A 311 11.08 -4.97 17.22
C LYS A 311 9.64 -5.42 17.48
N ASN A 312 8.69 -4.53 17.21
CA ASN A 312 7.28 -4.77 17.46
C ASN A 312 6.72 -5.82 16.50
N ALA A 313 7.09 -5.77 15.22
CA ALA A 313 6.73 -6.80 14.26
C ALA A 313 7.22 -8.20 14.70
N LEU A 314 8.48 -8.33 15.12
CA LEU A 314 9.01 -9.59 15.66
C LEU A 314 8.26 -10.04 16.92
N ALA A 315 7.97 -9.13 17.85
CA ALA A 315 7.21 -9.43 19.07
C ALA A 315 5.78 -9.92 18.78
N SER A 316 5.15 -9.40 17.74
CA SER A 316 3.82 -9.82 17.27
C SER A 316 3.83 -11.15 16.49
N GLY A 317 5.00 -11.77 16.30
CA GLY A 317 5.16 -13.01 15.55
C GLY A 317 5.11 -12.84 14.03
N CYS A 318 5.36 -11.64 13.53
CA CYS A 318 5.53 -11.41 12.09
C CYS A 318 6.82 -12.05 11.59
N HIS A 319 6.81 -12.46 10.33
CA HIS A 319 7.99 -12.88 9.59
C HIS A 319 8.62 -11.66 8.93
N LEU A 320 9.94 -11.51 9.05
CA LEU A 320 10.64 -10.36 8.49
C LEU A 320 11.78 -10.82 7.61
N SER A 321 11.87 -10.23 6.42
CA SER A 321 12.98 -10.43 5.50
C SER A 321 13.60 -9.10 5.09
N CYS A 322 14.83 -9.12 4.60
CA CYS A 322 15.49 -7.98 3.99
C CYS A 322 16.25 -8.40 2.74
N ILE A 323 16.52 -7.42 1.87
CA ILE A 323 17.26 -7.63 0.64
C ILE A 323 18.55 -6.82 0.69
N VAL A 324 19.64 -7.46 0.33
CA VAL A 324 20.91 -6.80 0.01
C VAL A 324 20.90 -6.48 -1.48
N PRO A 325 21.13 -5.22 -1.90
CA PRO A 325 21.17 -4.85 -3.30
C PRO A 325 22.44 -5.41 -3.98
N ASP A 326 22.40 -5.58 -5.30
CA ASP A 326 23.47 -6.23 -6.08
C ASP A 326 24.83 -5.52 -5.92
N GLU A 327 24.83 -4.20 -5.74
CA GLU A 327 26.02 -3.37 -5.58
C GLU A 327 26.80 -3.68 -4.28
N CYS A 328 26.14 -4.32 -3.31
CA CYS A 328 26.75 -4.74 -2.06
C CYS A 328 27.26 -6.19 -2.10
N ASP A 329 27.31 -6.84 -3.27
CA ASP A 329 27.83 -8.21 -3.37
C ASP A 329 29.27 -8.33 -2.86
N LYS A 330 29.50 -9.34 -2.02
CA LYS A 330 30.75 -9.64 -1.28
C LYS A 330 31.20 -8.53 -0.33
N TYR A 331 30.50 -7.41 -0.25
CA TYR A 331 30.87 -6.31 0.63
C TYR A 331 30.70 -6.74 2.09
N LYS A 332 31.80 -6.76 2.84
CA LYS A 332 31.86 -7.27 4.22
C LYS A 332 31.17 -8.65 4.37
N GLY A 333 31.26 -9.51 3.37
CA GLY A 333 30.69 -10.87 3.41
C GLY A 333 29.20 -10.97 3.08
N LEU A 334 28.51 -9.87 2.79
CA LEU A 334 27.15 -9.90 2.26
C LEU A 334 27.12 -10.50 0.84
N VAL A 335 25.98 -11.07 0.47
CA VAL A 335 25.67 -11.56 -0.87
C VAL A 335 24.65 -10.62 -1.49
N GLY A 336 24.99 -10.03 -2.63
CA GLY A 336 24.11 -9.10 -3.35
C GLY A 336 22.96 -9.82 -4.05
N GLY A 337 21.84 -9.13 -4.23
CA GLY A 337 20.65 -9.68 -4.89
C GLY A 337 19.99 -10.82 -4.10
N HIS A 338 20.28 -10.93 -2.81
CA HIS A 338 19.91 -12.07 -1.97
C HIS A 338 19.01 -11.66 -0.81
N ALA A 339 18.10 -12.58 -0.46
CA ALA A 339 17.16 -12.41 0.64
C ALA A 339 17.70 -13.03 1.93
N TYR A 340 17.59 -12.28 3.01
CA TYR A 340 17.93 -12.71 4.37
C TYR A 340 16.71 -12.57 5.28
N SER A 341 16.66 -13.35 6.35
CA SER A 341 15.63 -13.24 7.39
C SER A 341 16.10 -12.36 8.54
N LEU A 342 15.22 -11.52 9.08
CA LEU A 342 15.45 -10.81 10.34
C LEU A 342 14.90 -11.66 11.48
N THR A 343 15.76 -12.10 12.39
CA THR A 343 15.41 -13.07 13.43
C THR A 343 15.42 -12.48 14.84
N GLY A 344 15.83 -11.21 14.99
CA GLY A 344 15.90 -10.57 16.29
C GLY A 344 16.36 -9.12 16.23
N VAL A 345 16.22 -8.44 17.37
CA VAL A 345 16.76 -7.11 17.60
C VAL A 345 17.42 -7.07 18.97
N PHE A 346 18.44 -6.24 19.12
CA PHE A 346 19.12 -6.03 20.39
C PHE A 346 19.35 -4.54 20.61
N GLU A 347 18.97 -4.03 21.77
CA GLU A 347 19.24 -2.66 22.19
C GLU A 347 20.01 -2.69 23.51
N HIS A 348 21.22 -2.13 23.50
CA HIS A 348 22.02 -2.07 24.71
C HIS A 348 21.66 -0.83 25.54
N PRO A 349 21.17 -0.99 26.79
CA PRO A 349 20.57 0.11 27.54
C PRO A 349 21.54 1.22 27.96
N LYS A 350 22.86 0.94 28.04
CA LYS A 350 23.85 1.94 28.49
C LYS A 350 24.49 2.72 27.34
N THR A 351 24.69 2.07 26.19
CA THR A 351 25.34 2.68 25.03
C THR A 351 24.34 3.11 23.97
N ASN A 352 23.06 2.77 24.15
CA ASN A 352 21.98 2.98 23.18
C ASN A 352 22.29 2.35 21.81
N THR A 353 23.13 1.31 21.79
CA THR A 353 23.51 0.60 20.56
C THR A 353 22.36 -0.30 20.12
N ARG A 354 21.90 -0.12 18.89
CA ARG A 354 20.80 -0.88 18.28
C ARG A 354 21.34 -1.78 17.18
N LEU A 355 21.10 -3.08 17.33
CA LEU A 355 21.56 -4.12 16.42
C LEU A 355 20.37 -4.91 15.89
N ILE A 356 20.47 -5.34 14.63
CA ILE A 356 19.52 -6.25 13.98
C ILE A 356 20.21 -7.60 13.83
N LYS A 357 19.52 -8.68 14.24
CA LYS A 357 19.96 -10.06 14.02
C LYS A 357 19.42 -10.55 12.68
N ILE A 358 20.30 -11.00 11.80
CA ILE A 358 20.02 -11.40 10.43
C ILE A 358 20.47 -12.84 10.22
N ARG A 359 19.78 -13.59 9.37
CA ARG A 359 20.14 -14.96 8.98
C ARG A 359 20.21 -15.11 7.46
N ASN A 360 21.33 -15.64 6.97
CA ASN A 360 21.47 -16.12 5.60
C ASN A 360 20.76 -17.48 5.44
N PRO A 361 19.81 -17.64 4.49
CA PRO A 361 19.14 -18.92 4.27
C PRO A 361 20.09 -20.05 3.85
N TRP A 362 21.29 -19.76 3.34
CA TRP A 362 22.30 -20.78 3.01
C TRP A 362 22.91 -21.47 4.23
N GLY A 363 22.68 -20.95 5.44
CA GLY A 363 23.29 -21.48 6.66
C GLY A 363 24.81 -21.31 6.72
N ALA A 364 25.36 -20.45 5.87
CA ALA A 364 26.76 -20.07 5.82
C ALA A 364 26.92 -18.72 5.10
N GLY A 365 28.03 -18.03 5.30
CA GLY A 365 28.32 -16.74 4.68
C GLY A 365 27.71 -15.58 5.46
N GLU A 366 28.56 -14.94 6.27
CA GLU A 366 28.16 -13.98 7.30
C GLU A 366 28.81 -12.60 7.13
N TRP A 367 28.21 -11.63 7.81
CA TRP A 367 28.75 -10.29 7.97
C TRP A 367 30.12 -10.29 8.63
N LYS A 368 31.07 -9.55 8.04
CA LYS A 368 32.46 -9.39 8.49
C LYS A 368 32.78 -7.99 9.00
N GLY A 369 31.75 -7.16 9.18
CA GLY A 369 31.89 -5.83 9.76
C GLY A 369 31.78 -5.82 11.28
N ASP A 370 31.52 -4.63 11.81
CA ASP A 370 31.24 -4.40 13.22
C ASP A 370 30.04 -5.25 13.67
N TRP A 371 30.13 -5.83 14.87
CA TRP A 371 29.13 -6.73 15.47
C TRP A 371 28.99 -8.11 14.82
N SER A 372 29.87 -8.46 13.87
CA SER A 372 30.08 -9.86 13.48
C SER A 372 30.44 -10.74 14.70
N ASP A 373 30.29 -12.05 14.59
CA ASP A 373 30.47 -12.99 15.71
C ASP A 373 31.82 -12.87 16.44
N GLY A 374 32.89 -12.57 15.69
CA GLY A 374 34.25 -12.37 16.22
C GLY A 374 34.63 -10.91 16.50
N SER A 375 33.68 -9.98 16.42
CA SER A 375 33.93 -8.55 16.46
C SER A 375 34.43 -8.07 17.84
N PRO A 376 35.51 -7.26 17.91
CA PRO A 376 36.00 -6.73 19.18
C PRO A 376 35.00 -5.78 19.86
N GLN A 377 34.05 -5.21 19.11
CA GLN A 377 32.99 -4.32 19.60
C GLN A 377 32.13 -4.97 20.69
N TRP A 378 31.97 -6.30 20.69
CA TRP A 378 31.30 -7.04 21.77
C TRP A 378 31.96 -6.83 23.14
N SER A 379 33.27 -6.56 23.18
CA SER A 379 34.00 -6.28 24.43
C SER A 379 33.52 -5.00 25.13
N ALA A 380 32.99 -4.03 24.37
CA ALA A 380 32.44 -2.79 24.91
C ALA A 380 31.07 -2.99 25.59
N ILE A 381 30.41 -4.12 25.31
CA ILE A 381 29.11 -4.50 25.84
C ILE A 381 29.31 -5.74 26.74
N SER A 382 29.89 -5.54 27.92
CA SER A 382 30.28 -6.60 28.85
C SER A 382 29.15 -7.60 29.14
N ASN A 383 29.42 -8.91 29.04
CA ASN A 383 28.51 -10.00 29.43
C ASN A 383 27.09 -9.94 28.80
N SER A 384 26.92 -9.47 27.57
CA SER A 384 25.63 -9.64 26.91
C SER A 384 25.44 -11.11 26.53
N SER A 385 24.33 -11.71 26.96
CA SER A 385 23.83 -13.00 26.46
C SER A 385 23.42 -12.94 24.97
N ALA A 386 23.77 -11.87 24.27
CA ALA A 386 23.38 -11.57 22.91
C ALA A 386 24.48 -11.93 21.89
N SER A 387 25.76 -12.07 22.29
CA SER A 387 26.82 -12.48 21.37
C SER A 387 26.57 -13.90 20.86
N LEU A 388 26.56 -14.08 19.55
CA LEU A 388 26.42 -15.41 18.94
C LEU A 388 27.70 -16.23 19.14
N PRO A 389 27.61 -17.58 19.20
CA PRO A 389 28.78 -18.43 19.18
C PRO A 389 29.55 -18.19 17.89
N LYS A 390 30.88 -18.04 17.97
CA LYS A 390 31.73 -17.88 16.78
C LYS A 390 31.69 -19.12 15.88
N LYS A 391 30.73 -19.15 14.96
CA LYS A 391 30.43 -20.30 14.11
C LYS A 391 29.78 -19.77 12.83
N ASP A 392 30.26 -20.24 11.68
CA ASP A 392 29.60 -19.97 10.40
C ASP A 392 28.32 -20.81 10.31
N ASP A 393 27.20 -20.25 10.77
CA ASP A 393 25.85 -20.81 10.67
C ASP A 393 24.86 -19.89 9.95
N GLY A 394 25.36 -18.77 9.44
CA GLY A 394 24.64 -17.79 8.67
C GLY A 394 23.89 -16.77 9.54
N GLU A 395 23.90 -16.87 10.88
CA GLU A 395 23.33 -15.87 11.76
C GLU A 395 24.37 -14.83 12.20
N PHE A 396 24.05 -13.55 12.10
CA PHE A 396 24.96 -12.48 12.51
C PHE A 396 24.21 -11.24 12.96
N TYR A 397 24.88 -10.35 13.69
CA TYR A 397 24.37 -9.02 14.01
C TYR A 397 24.97 -7.95 13.09
N VAL A 398 24.15 -6.95 12.78
CA VAL A 398 24.56 -5.72 12.07
C VAL A 398 24.06 -4.53 12.87
N SER A 399 24.81 -3.42 12.89
CA SER A 399 24.33 -2.17 13.47
C SER A 399 23.14 -1.64 12.66
N LEU A 400 22.19 -0.95 13.31
CA LEU A 400 21.04 -0.37 12.61
C LEU A 400 21.45 0.60 11.48
N SER A 401 22.51 1.37 11.72
CA SER A 401 23.09 2.28 10.73
C SER A 401 23.69 1.54 9.54
N ASP A 402 24.43 0.44 9.77
CA ASP A 402 24.94 -0.39 8.66
C ASP A 402 23.78 -1.11 7.93
N PHE A 403 22.73 -1.51 8.66
CA PHE A 403 21.54 -2.12 8.07
C PHE A 403 20.85 -1.16 7.10
N MET A 404 20.60 0.08 7.50
CA MET A 404 20.00 1.09 6.62
C MET A 404 20.90 1.50 5.45
N LYS A 405 22.22 1.30 5.58
CA LYS A 405 23.19 1.65 4.55
C LYS A 405 23.40 0.58 3.49
N TYR A 406 23.39 -0.69 3.88
CA TYR A 406 23.79 -1.81 3.01
C TYR A 406 22.63 -2.73 2.59
N PHE A 407 21.41 -2.47 3.06
CA PHE A 407 20.21 -3.19 2.68
C PHE A 407 19.25 -2.22 2.00
N SER A 408 18.52 -2.68 0.98
CA SER A 408 17.63 -1.81 0.20
C SER A 408 16.27 -1.61 0.85
N HIS A 409 15.71 -2.69 1.40
CA HIS A 409 14.38 -2.69 2.00
C HIS A 409 14.20 -3.86 2.95
N THR A 410 13.23 -3.72 3.85
CA THR A 410 12.72 -4.83 4.66
C THR A 410 11.24 -5.08 4.35
N VAL A 411 10.82 -6.33 4.50
CA VAL A 411 9.44 -6.76 4.30
C VAL A 411 8.94 -7.40 5.58
N ILE A 412 7.82 -6.91 6.09
CA ILE A 412 7.11 -7.45 7.26
C ILE A 412 5.91 -8.24 6.75
N CYS A 413 5.82 -9.50 7.15
CA CYS A 413 4.83 -10.47 6.69
C CYS A 413 4.01 -11.02 7.86
N SER A 414 2.69 -11.05 7.73
CA SER A 414 1.80 -11.56 8.79
C SER A 414 0.49 -12.13 8.25
N GLN A 415 -0.21 -12.93 9.04
CA GLN A 415 -1.57 -13.40 8.70
C GLN A 415 -2.61 -12.29 8.95
N THR A 416 -2.50 -11.62 10.10
CA THR A 416 -3.23 -10.41 10.45
C THR A 416 -2.23 -9.29 10.68
N PRO A 417 -2.44 -8.10 10.10
CA PRO A 417 -1.51 -7.00 10.31
C PRO A 417 -1.65 -6.44 11.72
N ASP A 418 -0.51 -6.25 12.41
CA ASP A 418 -0.39 -5.37 13.57
C ASP A 418 -0.61 -3.93 13.09
N SER A 419 -1.71 -3.33 13.51
CA SER A 419 -2.30 -2.10 12.98
C SER A 419 -1.74 -0.83 13.62
N ASP A 420 -1.55 -0.85 14.94
CA ASP A 420 -1.00 0.25 15.73
C ASP A 420 0.51 0.17 15.92
N CYS A 421 1.12 -0.95 15.51
CA CYS A 421 2.55 -1.22 15.57
C CYS A 421 3.06 -1.28 17.02
N ASP A 422 2.25 -1.70 17.98
CA ASP A 422 2.63 -1.79 19.40
C ASP A 422 3.34 -3.12 19.75
N GLY A 423 3.39 -4.05 18.79
CA GLY A 423 4.03 -5.36 18.93
C GLY A 423 3.14 -6.42 19.55
N ARG A 424 1.83 -6.16 19.62
CA ARG A 424 0.82 -7.12 20.04
C ARG A 424 -0.05 -7.49 18.83
N PRO A 425 -0.58 -8.73 18.79
CA PRO A 425 -1.50 -9.12 17.74
C PRO A 425 -2.80 -8.30 17.81
N ASP A 426 -3.04 -7.50 16.78
CA ASP A 426 -4.33 -6.86 16.57
C ASP A 426 -5.35 -7.84 15.99
N ALA A 427 -6.59 -7.74 16.45
CA ALA A 427 -7.69 -8.58 16.00
C ALA A 427 -8.30 -8.12 14.67
N LEU A 428 -7.48 -7.80 13.65
CA LEU A 428 -7.93 -7.46 12.29
C LEU A 428 -8.41 -8.68 11.49
N ASN A 429 -9.38 -9.40 12.08
CA ASN A 429 -9.82 -10.72 11.61
C ASN A 429 -10.90 -10.65 10.52
N HIS A 430 -11.48 -9.47 10.26
CA HIS A 430 -12.49 -9.27 9.24
C HIS A 430 -11.85 -8.73 7.97
N VAL A 431 -11.88 -9.54 6.91
CA VAL A 431 -11.29 -9.22 5.61
C VAL A 431 -12.37 -9.11 4.55
N LEU A 432 -12.55 -7.91 4.00
CA LEU A 432 -13.36 -7.71 2.82
C LEU A 432 -12.47 -7.82 1.57
N ASN A 433 -12.72 -8.83 0.75
CA ASN A 433 -12.10 -9.00 -0.55
C ASN A 433 -12.97 -8.38 -1.63
N ILE A 434 -12.48 -7.35 -2.31
CA ILE A 434 -13.14 -6.72 -3.46
C ILE A 434 -12.34 -7.05 -4.71
N TYR A 435 -12.92 -7.84 -5.59
CA TYR A 435 -12.37 -8.09 -6.91
C TYR A 435 -12.89 -7.03 -7.88
N GLY A 436 -11.98 -6.26 -8.47
CA GLY A 436 -12.27 -5.22 -9.44
C GLY A 436 -11.41 -5.35 -10.69
N GLU A 437 -11.63 -4.44 -11.64
CA GLU A 437 -10.89 -4.37 -12.88
C GLU A 437 -10.71 -2.93 -13.36
N TRP A 438 -9.52 -2.65 -13.90
CA TRP A 438 -9.29 -1.51 -14.77
C TRP A 438 -9.61 -1.98 -16.19
N TYR A 439 -10.68 -1.46 -16.77
CA TYR A 439 -11.10 -1.81 -18.13
C TYR A 439 -11.83 -0.66 -18.83
N GLY A 440 -11.48 -0.38 -20.08
CA GLY A 440 -12.04 0.68 -20.88
C GLY A 440 -11.97 2.04 -20.17
N LYS A 441 -13.13 2.64 -19.88
CA LYS A 441 -13.22 3.96 -19.22
C LYS A 441 -12.69 3.96 -17.78
N THR A 442 -12.66 2.80 -17.12
CA THR A 442 -12.21 2.66 -15.73
C THR A 442 -10.71 2.39 -15.61
N ALA A 443 -9.99 2.19 -16.72
CA ALA A 443 -8.53 2.22 -16.76
C ALA A 443 -8.05 3.67 -16.93
N ALA A 444 -8.42 4.54 -15.98
CA ALA A 444 -8.31 5.99 -16.14
C ALA A 444 -6.95 6.55 -15.73
N GLY A 445 -6.16 5.78 -14.97
CA GLY A 445 -4.85 6.19 -14.46
C GLY A 445 -4.94 7.22 -13.32
N PHE A 446 -3.78 7.73 -12.90
CA PHE A 446 -3.66 8.68 -11.78
C PHE A 446 -4.33 10.03 -12.07
N HIS A 447 -4.09 10.60 -13.25
CA HIS A 447 -4.61 11.93 -13.61
C HIS A 447 -6.13 12.02 -13.61
N ASN A 448 -6.82 10.89 -13.84
CA ASN A 448 -8.28 10.80 -13.78
C ASN A 448 -8.70 9.81 -12.68
N ARG A 449 -8.02 9.83 -11.52
CA ARG A 449 -8.18 8.78 -10.49
C ARG A 449 -9.63 8.48 -10.12
N LEU A 450 -10.48 9.50 -10.04
CA LEU A 450 -11.90 9.36 -9.67
C LEU A 450 -12.76 8.70 -10.77
N GLN A 451 -12.23 8.45 -11.97
CA GLN A 451 -12.88 7.72 -13.06
C GLN A 451 -12.51 6.23 -13.08
N ASN A 452 -11.55 5.80 -12.25
CA ASN A 452 -11.32 4.36 -12.05
C ASN A 452 -12.52 3.69 -11.37
N GLN A 453 -12.50 2.38 -11.20
CA GLN A 453 -13.55 1.67 -10.47
C GLN A 453 -13.54 2.07 -8.99
N ARG A 454 -14.72 2.25 -8.38
CA ARG A 454 -14.90 2.88 -7.06
C ARG A 454 -15.83 2.03 -6.21
N PHE A 455 -15.47 1.81 -4.95
CA PHE A 455 -16.29 1.03 -4.03
C PHE A 455 -16.61 1.82 -2.78
N ALA A 456 -17.87 1.84 -2.39
CA ALA A 456 -18.33 2.46 -1.16
C ALA A 456 -18.37 1.44 -0.02
N PHE A 457 -18.10 1.89 1.20
CA PHE A 457 -18.34 1.12 2.42
C PHE A 457 -18.60 2.08 3.60
N THR A 458 -19.17 1.54 4.68
CA THR A 458 -19.47 2.26 5.91
C THR A 458 -18.67 1.68 7.07
N VAL A 459 -18.06 2.58 7.84
CA VAL A 459 -17.40 2.29 9.10
C VAL A 459 -18.37 2.68 10.22
N THR A 460 -18.65 1.73 11.11
CA THR A 460 -19.50 1.95 12.28
C THR A 460 -18.65 2.36 13.49
N ASP A 461 -19.28 2.55 14.64
CA ASP A 461 -18.64 2.75 15.94
C ASP A 461 -18.12 1.44 16.56
N LYS A 462 -18.36 0.29 15.91
CA LYS A 462 -17.81 -0.99 16.33
C LYS A 462 -16.32 -1.04 16.00
N GLY A 463 -15.53 -1.63 16.89
CA GLY A 463 -14.09 -1.83 16.66
C GLY A 463 -13.25 -0.54 16.67
N LEU A 464 -13.75 0.55 17.26
CA LEU A 464 -12.95 1.74 17.49
C LEU A 464 -11.88 1.49 18.57
N VAL A 465 -10.66 1.92 18.27
CA VAL A 465 -9.56 2.07 19.22
C VAL A 465 -9.75 3.41 19.94
N ASP A 466 -9.67 3.38 21.28
CA ASP A 466 -9.84 4.53 22.17
C ASP A 466 -11.10 5.37 21.89
N ASN A 467 -12.18 4.73 21.42
CA ASN A 467 -13.43 5.38 20.99
C ASN A 467 -13.23 6.50 19.94
N SER A 468 -12.12 6.47 19.18
CA SER A 468 -11.72 7.55 18.29
C SER A 468 -11.70 7.16 16.83
N TYR A 469 -11.04 6.03 16.50
CA TYR A 469 -10.86 5.60 15.11
C TYR A 469 -10.88 4.07 15.00
N MET A 470 -11.29 3.56 13.85
CA MET A 470 -11.13 2.16 13.45
C MET A 470 -9.86 2.03 12.58
N PRO A 471 -8.94 1.11 12.90
CA PRO A 471 -7.83 0.78 12.01
C PRO A 471 -8.35 0.07 10.75
N LEU A 472 -7.83 0.49 9.60
CA LEU A 472 -8.02 -0.18 8.32
C LEU A 472 -6.65 -0.42 7.68
N VAL A 473 -6.36 -1.67 7.34
CA VAL A 473 -5.22 -2.01 6.49
C VAL A 473 -5.74 -2.48 5.14
N VAL A 474 -5.27 -1.84 4.06
CA VAL A 474 -5.66 -2.13 2.68
C VAL A 474 -4.49 -2.77 1.97
N GLN A 475 -4.68 -3.96 1.43
CA GLN A 475 -3.76 -4.58 0.49
C GLN A 475 -4.35 -4.52 -0.91
N VAL A 476 -3.58 -4.02 -1.88
CA VAL A 476 -3.94 -4.01 -3.30
C VAL A 476 -3.08 -5.06 -3.98
N ILE A 477 -3.67 -5.95 -4.76
CA ILE A 477 -2.98 -7.00 -5.51
C ILE A 477 -3.41 -6.88 -6.97
N GLN A 478 -2.46 -6.88 -7.90
CA GLN A 478 -2.75 -6.89 -9.33
C GLN A 478 -2.69 -8.33 -9.88
N GLN A 479 -3.53 -8.65 -10.88
CA GLN A 479 -3.45 -9.95 -11.55
C GLN A 479 -2.24 -9.99 -12.48
N CYS A 480 -1.37 -11.00 -12.33
CA CYS A 480 -0.20 -11.17 -13.19
C CYS A 480 -0.19 -12.60 -13.73
N LYS A 481 -0.24 -12.78 -15.06
CA LYS A 481 -0.09 -14.08 -15.70
C LYS A 481 1.40 -14.39 -15.88
N ASN A 482 2.18 -13.40 -16.29
CA ASN A 482 3.62 -13.43 -16.33
C ASN A 482 4.19 -12.53 -15.23
N ARG A 483 4.74 -13.15 -14.17
CA ARG A 483 5.25 -12.43 -13.00
C ARG A 483 6.29 -11.36 -13.34
N LYS A 484 7.16 -11.62 -14.32
CA LYS A 484 8.30 -10.72 -14.62
C LYS A 484 7.92 -9.55 -15.53
N ALA A 485 6.96 -9.74 -16.42
CA ALA A 485 6.64 -8.76 -17.46
C ALA A 485 5.35 -7.98 -17.18
N ASP A 486 4.41 -8.53 -16.42
CA ASP A 486 3.05 -7.96 -16.36
C ASP A 486 2.91 -6.86 -15.30
N LYS A 487 3.85 -6.70 -14.34
CA LYS A 487 3.67 -5.79 -13.21
C LYS A 487 3.60 -4.33 -13.68
N ILE A 488 2.55 -3.63 -13.28
CA ILE A 488 2.37 -2.20 -13.53
C ILE A 488 2.35 -1.42 -12.22
N SER A 489 2.66 -0.12 -12.26
CA SER A 489 2.64 0.71 -11.06
C SER A 489 1.22 0.94 -10.57
N ILE A 490 0.91 0.42 -9.37
CA ILE A 490 -0.43 0.49 -8.77
C ILE A 490 -0.42 1.27 -7.45
N ARG A 491 -1.58 1.86 -7.13
CA ARG A 491 -1.84 2.56 -5.86
C ARG A 491 -3.30 2.37 -5.44
N CYS A 492 -3.60 2.58 -4.17
CA CYS A 492 -4.96 2.73 -3.69
C CYS A 492 -5.10 3.90 -2.72
N ASP A 493 -6.25 4.58 -2.82
CA ASP A 493 -6.62 5.70 -1.98
C ASP A 493 -8.00 5.47 -1.37
N VAL A 494 -8.14 5.88 -0.10
CA VAL A 494 -9.40 5.88 0.63
C VAL A 494 -9.86 7.32 0.78
N PHE A 495 -11.13 7.56 0.52
CA PHE A 495 -11.76 8.86 0.55
C PHE A 495 -12.90 8.87 1.56
N LYS A 496 -12.97 9.87 2.42
CA LYS A 496 -14.13 10.10 3.28
C LYS A 496 -15.23 10.80 2.48
N VAL A 497 -16.45 10.29 2.53
CA VAL A 497 -17.61 10.98 1.94
C VAL A 497 -18.00 12.11 2.88
N LEU A 498 -17.86 13.35 2.41
CA LEU A 498 -18.23 14.53 3.18
C LEU A 498 -19.72 14.83 3.06
N ALA A 499 -20.26 14.71 1.84
CA ALA A 499 -21.67 14.88 1.54
C ALA A 499 -22.00 14.18 0.22
N ASN A 500 -23.27 13.88 0.03
CA ASN A 500 -23.83 13.41 -1.23
C ASN A 500 -25.18 14.08 -1.48
N LYS A 501 -25.55 14.23 -2.75
CA LYS A 501 -26.86 14.75 -3.17
C LYS A 501 -27.37 13.94 -4.35
N ILE A 502 -28.57 13.38 -4.23
CA ILE A 502 -29.27 12.73 -5.34
C ILE A 502 -29.98 13.83 -6.15
N GLN A 503 -29.77 13.84 -7.47
CA GLN A 503 -30.37 14.78 -8.40
C GLN A 503 -31.00 14.02 -9.56
N PRO A 504 -31.94 14.61 -10.33
CA PRO A 504 -32.56 13.96 -11.49
C PRO A 504 -31.54 13.49 -12.54
N LYS A 505 -30.41 14.19 -12.69
CA LYS A 505 -29.33 13.86 -13.63
C LYS A 505 -28.32 12.84 -13.06
N GLY A 506 -28.48 12.40 -11.82
CA GLY A 506 -27.59 11.44 -11.15
C GLY A 506 -27.15 11.89 -9.76
N ARG A 507 -26.29 11.08 -9.13
CA ARG A 507 -25.76 11.31 -7.78
C ARG A 507 -24.50 12.17 -7.85
N GLN A 508 -24.40 13.19 -6.99
CA GLN A 508 -23.18 13.97 -6.78
C GLN A 508 -22.58 13.65 -5.40
N MET A 509 -21.26 13.43 -5.34
CA MET A 509 -20.56 13.09 -4.10
C MET A 509 -19.32 13.97 -3.92
N ALA A 510 -19.18 14.53 -2.72
CA ALA A 510 -18.00 15.27 -2.30
C ALA A 510 -17.13 14.37 -1.41
N LEU A 511 -15.88 14.18 -1.82
CA LEU A 511 -14.93 13.29 -1.18
C LEU A 511 -13.76 14.07 -0.58
N ASP A 512 -13.24 13.60 0.55
CA ASP A 512 -11.98 14.05 1.13
C ASP A 512 -10.95 12.94 1.02
N ASN A 513 -9.82 13.20 0.36
CA ASN A 513 -8.80 12.16 0.17
C ASN A 513 -8.02 11.92 1.46
N LEU A 514 -8.16 10.72 2.04
CA LEU A 514 -7.38 10.27 3.19
C LEU A 514 -6.06 9.60 2.79
N GLY A 515 -5.89 9.30 1.49
CA GLY A 515 -4.62 8.92 0.92
C GLY A 515 -3.62 10.06 1.12
N LYS A 516 -2.64 9.84 2.00
CA LYS A 516 -1.53 10.79 2.20
C LYS A 516 -0.74 10.92 0.89
N ASN A 517 -0.10 12.06 0.68
CA ASN A 517 0.88 12.24 -0.41
C ASN A 517 2.04 11.22 -0.36
N THR A 518 2.16 10.44 0.72
CA THR A 518 3.14 9.37 0.90
C THR A 518 2.75 8.05 0.23
N ASN A 519 1.51 7.87 -0.25
CA ASN A 519 1.17 6.66 -1.00
C ASN A 519 1.82 6.73 -2.38
N VAL A 520 2.82 5.88 -2.64
CA VAL A 520 3.59 5.88 -3.88
C VAL A 520 3.06 4.81 -4.83
N TYR A 521 3.05 5.10 -6.13
CA TYR A 521 2.79 4.10 -7.15
C TYR A 521 4.00 3.17 -7.29
N THR A 522 3.79 1.88 -7.04
CA THR A 522 4.88 0.88 -7.07
C THR A 522 4.59 -0.22 -8.07
N PRO A 523 5.56 -0.64 -8.90
CA PRO A 523 5.41 -1.75 -9.86
C PRO A 523 5.56 -3.12 -9.18
N GLU A 524 4.98 -3.30 -8.00
CA GLU A 524 5.03 -4.53 -7.22
C GLU A 524 3.75 -5.34 -7.42
N LEU A 525 3.79 -6.66 -7.22
CA LEU A 525 2.58 -7.50 -7.30
C LEU A 525 1.50 -7.01 -6.32
N GLN A 526 1.93 -6.50 -5.17
CA GLN A 526 1.07 -6.05 -4.09
C GLN A 526 1.65 -4.84 -3.34
N THR A 527 0.76 -4.00 -2.82
CA THR A 527 1.12 -2.86 -1.96
C THR A 527 0.13 -2.76 -0.81
N THR A 528 0.61 -2.40 0.38
CA THR A 528 -0.21 -2.28 1.59
C THR A 528 -0.23 -0.84 2.10
N TYR A 529 -1.39 -0.38 2.55
CA TYR A 529 -1.65 0.96 3.06
C TYR A 529 -2.39 0.90 4.39
N ARG A 530 -2.10 1.84 5.30
CA ARG A 530 -2.69 1.90 6.64
C ARG A 530 -3.49 3.19 6.82
N PHE A 531 -4.71 3.07 7.33
CA PHE A 531 -5.62 4.19 7.57
C PHE A 531 -6.22 4.11 8.97
N LYS A 532 -6.52 5.28 9.53
CA LYS A 532 -7.29 5.45 10.77
C LYS A 532 -8.60 6.14 10.41
N LEU A 533 -9.71 5.41 10.44
CA LEU A 533 -11.00 5.89 9.97
C LEU A 533 -11.92 6.22 11.14
N ARG A 534 -12.52 7.41 11.15
CA ARG A 534 -13.64 7.69 12.08
C ARG A 534 -14.91 6.99 11.58
N PRO A 535 -15.94 6.77 12.41
CA PRO A 535 -17.25 6.35 11.91
C PRO A 535 -17.73 7.26 10.76
N GLY A 536 -18.34 6.65 9.74
CA GLY A 536 -18.81 7.36 8.55
C GLY A 536 -18.72 6.55 7.26
N ARG A 537 -18.99 7.24 6.14
CA ARG A 537 -19.04 6.67 4.79
C ARG A 537 -17.74 6.93 4.04
N TYR A 538 -17.27 5.93 3.31
CA TYR A 538 -15.99 5.96 2.62
C TYR A 538 -16.10 5.43 1.18
N VAL A 539 -15.18 5.86 0.33
CA VAL A 539 -14.97 5.35 -1.02
C VAL A 539 -13.51 4.90 -1.14
N ILE A 540 -13.27 3.72 -1.70
CA ILE A 540 -11.93 3.22 -2.01
C ILE A 540 -11.76 3.09 -3.51
N ILE A 541 -10.59 3.52 -4.00
CA ILE A 541 -10.26 3.57 -5.42
C ILE A 541 -8.85 3.02 -5.62
N ALA A 542 -8.75 1.89 -6.32
CA ALA A 542 -7.49 1.40 -6.84
C ALA A 542 -7.22 2.05 -8.22
N SER A 543 -6.00 2.44 -8.49
CA SER A 543 -5.62 3.05 -9.76
C SER A 543 -4.23 2.61 -10.21
N THR A 544 -4.02 2.69 -11.51
CA THR A 544 -2.71 2.56 -12.16
C THR A 544 -2.06 3.93 -12.29
N ALA A 545 -0.74 3.99 -12.42
CA ALA A 545 -0.05 5.25 -12.70
C ALA A 545 -0.51 5.81 -14.05
N GLU A 546 -0.50 4.97 -15.08
CA GLU A 546 -0.80 5.36 -16.46
C GLU A 546 -2.23 5.00 -16.87
N LYS A 547 -2.80 5.79 -17.78
CA LYS A 547 -4.12 5.55 -18.38
C LYS A 547 -4.06 4.39 -19.39
N GLY A 548 -5.16 3.64 -19.50
CA GLY A 548 -5.34 2.57 -20.49
C GLY A 548 -4.70 1.24 -20.11
N GLN A 549 -4.10 1.13 -18.93
CA GLN A 549 -3.57 -0.14 -18.42
C GLN A 549 -4.73 -1.01 -17.91
N GLU A 550 -5.14 -1.98 -18.71
CA GLU A 550 -6.26 -2.86 -18.38
C GLU A 550 -5.82 -4.13 -17.65
N LYS A 551 -6.44 -4.41 -16.50
CA LYS A 551 -6.11 -5.57 -15.66
C LYS A 551 -7.12 -5.76 -14.52
N ALA A 552 -7.26 -6.98 -14.01
CA ALA A 552 -7.94 -7.22 -12.74
C ALA A 552 -7.08 -6.79 -11.52
N PHE A 553 -7.75 -6.34 -10.46
CA PHE A 553 -7.13 -6.13 -9.15
C PHE A 553 -8.00 -6.72 -8.03
N LEU A 554 -7.35 -6.99 -6.90
CA LEU A 554 -7.98 -7.45 -5.67
C LEU A 554 -7.62 -6.46 -4.55
N LEU A 555 -8.62 -5.89 -3.91
CA LEU A 555 -8.48 -5.14 -2.68
C LEU A 555 -8.83 -6.06 -1.50
N ARG A 556 -7.96 -6.13 -0.50
CA ARG A 556 -8.23 -6.82 0.77
C ARG A 556 -8.20 -5.80 1.90
N LEU A 557 -9.35 -5.60 2.53
CA LEU A 557 -9.54 -4.61 3.60
C LEU A 557 -9.63 -5.33 4.93
N PHE A 558 -8.60 -5.20 5.76
CA PHE A 558 -8.48 -5.83 7.07
C PHE A 558 -8.95 -4.87 8.17
N THR A 559 -9.91 -5.31 8.97
CA THR A 559 -10.62 -4.51 9.98
C THR A 559 -10.95 -5.34 11.22
N PRO A 560 -11.15 -4.70 12.39
CA PRO A 560 -11.49 -5.41 13.62
C PRO A 560 -12.95 -5.91 13.64
N CYS A 561 -13.83 -5.30 12.83
CA CYS A 561 -15.25 -5.65 12.72
C CYS A 561 -15.73 -5.56 11.26
N PRO A 562 -16.90 -6.13 10.91
CA PRO A 562 -17.45 -6.06 9.56
C PRO A 562 -17.62 -4.63 9.04
N LEU A 563 -17.19 -4.39 7.80
CA LEU A 563 -17.60 -3.22 7.01
C LEU A 563 -19.04 -3.38 6.49
N GLU A 564 -19.82 -2.31 6.56
CA GLU A 564 -21.24 -2.28 6.17
C GLU A 564 -21.44 -1.56 4.83
N ASN A 565 -22.60 -1.74 4.20
CA ASN A 565 -23.02 -1.06 2.96
C ASN A 565 -21.98 -1.10 1.83
N VAL A 566 -21.32 -2.24 1.68
CA VAL A 566 -20.28 -2.47 0.67
C VAL A 566 -20.91 -2.60 -0.71
N LYS A 567 -20.53 -1.74 -1.66
CA LYS A 567 -20.97 -1.83 -3.06
C LYS A 567 -20.11 -1.05 -4.03
N GLU A 568 -20.22 -1.37 -5.31
CA GLU A 568 -19.64 -0.56 -6.38
C GLU A 568 -20.44 0.74 -6.60
N ILE A 569 -19.74 1.86 -6.81
CA ILE A 569 -20.34 3.14 -7.19
C ILE A 569 -20.40 3.24 -8.72
N PRO A 570 -21.61 3.36 -9.32
CA PRO A 570 -21.76 3.45 -10.76
C PRO A 570 -20.95 4.58 -11.39
N GLN A 571 -20.43 4.38 -12.61
CA GLN A 571 -19.65 5.40 -13.32
C GLN A 571 -20.45 6.67 -13.64
N LYS A 572 -21.78 6.59 -13.70
CA LYS A 572 -22.68 7.75 -13.86
C LYS A 572 -22.70 8.69 -12.66
N ALA A 573 -22.26 8.25 -11.48
CA ALA A 573 -22.16 9.11 -10.31
C ALA A 573 -21.05 10.15 -10.51
N ASN A 574 -21.39 11.42 -10.31
CA ASN A 574 -20.46 12.53 -10.39
C ASN A 574 -19.73 12.67 -9.05
N VAL A 575 -18.43 12.38 -9.05
CA VAL A 575 -17.62 12.37 -7.84
C VAL A 575 -16.56 13.45 -7.97
N VAL A 576 -16.45 14.29 -6.94
CA VAL A 576 -15.41 15.31 -6.81
C VAL A 576 -14.64 15.06 -5.52
N ALA A 577 -13.33 15.28 -5.54
CA ALA A 577 -12.47 15.11 -4.37
C ALA A 577 -11.75 16.40 -4.03
N CYS A 578 -11.65 16.68 -2.74
CA CYS A 578 -10.85 17.76 -2.18
C CYS A 578 -9.58 17.24 -1.50
N GLU A 579 -8.65 18.14 -1.28
CA GLU A 579 -7.49 17.92 -0.44
C GLU A 579 -7.88 18.04 1.03
N SER A 580 -7.38 17.10 1.85
CA SER A 580 -7.63 17.09 3.28
C SER A 580 -6.85 18.23 3.95
N GLU A 581 -7.58 19.21 4.45
CA GLU A 581 -7.04 20.33 5.22
C GLU A 581 -7.69 20.35 6.59
N ASN A 582 -6.98 19.81 7.58
CA ASN A 582 -7.42 19.80 8.98
C ASN A 582 -6.84 20.97 9.78
N SER A 583 -5.88 21.70 9.20
CA SER A 583 -5.27 22.85 9.81
C SER A 583 -4.75 23.83 8.77
N VAL A 584 -4.59 25.09 9.15
CA VAL A 584 -3.99 26.14 8.32
C VAL A 584 -3.01 26.95 9.15
N ASP A 585 -1.85 27.27 8.58
CA ASP A 585 -0.92 28.22 9.18
C ASP A 585 -1.32 29.65 8.80
N VAL A 586 -1.54 30.49 9.81
CA VAL A 586 -1.71 31.92 9.63
C VAL A 586 -0.69 32.65 10.49
N ARG A 587 0.24 33.34 9.82
CA ARG A 587 1.29 34.17 10.45
C ARG A 587 2.17 33.38 11.43
N GLY A 588 2.56 32.15 11.07
CA GLY A 588 3.43 31.28 11.86
C GLY A 588 2.70 30.59 13.03
N ARG A 589 1.37 30.54 12.98
CA ARG A 589 0.53 29.85 13.97
C ARG A 589 -0.42 28.92 13.25
N THR A 590 -0.39 27.65 13.61
CA THR A 590 -1.28 26.63 13.07
C THR A 590 -2.63 26.64 13.79
N TYR A 591 -3.71 26.73 13.03
CA TYR A 591 -5.09 26.68 13.52
C TYR A 591 -5.76 25.41 13.04
N ASN A 592 -6.36 24.64 13.95
CA ASN A 592 -7.17 23.48 13.60
C ASN A 592 -8.51 23.93 13.01
N LEU A 593 -8.90 23.33 11.89
CA LEU A 593 -10.17 23.57 11.20
C LEU A 593 -11.21 22.58 11.73
N THR A 594 -12.03 23.02 12.68
CA THR A 594 -12.98 22.17 13.40
C THR A 594 -14.38 22.18 12.79
N PHE A 595 -14.71 23.22 12.03
CA PHE A 595 -15.98 23.34 11.31
C PHE A 595 -15.81 22.94 9.85
N GLN A 596 -16.80 22.21 9.32
CA GLN A 596 -16.89 21.89 7.90
C GLN A 596 -18.35 21.96 7.41
N LYS A 597 -18.61 22.68 6.32
CA LYS A 597 -19.90 22.63 5.60
C LYS A 597 -19.66 22.41 4.11
N VAL A 598 -20.43 21.51 3.52
CA VAL A 598 -20.39 21.18 2.10
C VAL A 598 -21.71 21.57 1.46
N LEU A 599 -21.66 22.24 0.31
CA LEU A 599 -22.83 22.60 -0.48
C LEU A 599 -22.62 22.19 -1.94
N PHE A 600 -23.71 21.81 -2.62
CA PHE A 600 -23.71 21.45 -4.03
C PHE A 600 -24.40 22.55 -4.85
N GLY A 601 -23.87 22.83 -6.04
CA GLY A 601 -24.45 23.77 -6.99
C GLY A 601 -24.24 23.35 -8.45
N GLU A 602 -24.94 24.02 -9.35
CA GLU A 602 -24.85 23.83 -10.80
C GLU A 602 -24.88 25.19 -11.50
N PHE A 603 -23.97 25.39 -12.45
CA PHE A 603 -24.07 26.47 -13.43
C PHE A 603 -25.06 26.06 -14.51
N ILE A 604 -26.11 26.85 -14.71
CA ILE A 604 -27.20 26.62 -15.64
C ILE A 604 -27.28 27.81 -16.61
N ILE A 605 -27.32 27.51 -17.92
CA ILE A 605 -27.40 28.51 -18.98
C ILE A 605 -28.61 29.42 -18.77
N GLY A 606 -28.42 30.72 -18.94
CA GLY A 606 -29.49 31.73 -18.82
C GLY A 606 -30.02 31.96 -17.40
N ARG A 607 -29.59 31.21 -16.38
CA ARG A 607 -30.00 31.40 -14.98
C ARG A 607 -28.87 31.97 -14.14
N ASN A 608 -27.77 31.24 -14.00
CA ASN A 608 -26.69 31.55 -13.07
C ASN A 608 -25.29 31.26 -13.63
N ALA A 609 -25.15 30.98 -14.92
CA ALA A 609 -23.86 30.86 -15.59
C ALA A 609 -23.34 32.23 -16.07
N GLY A 610 -22.94 33.09 -15.13
CA GLY A 610 -22.64 34.51 -15.35
C GLY A 610 -21.30 34.82 -16.02
N GLY A 611 -20.34 33.90 -15.99
CA GLY A 611 -18.97 34.09 -16.51
C GLY A 611 -18.10 34.92 -15.55
N GLN A 612 -17.02 35.51 -16.05
CA GLN A 612 -16.10 36.34 -15.26
C GLN A 612 -16.58 37.78 -15.05
N VAL A 613 -15.85 38.55 -14.23
CA VAL A 613 -16.12 39.97 -13.98
C VAL A 613 -16.27 40.76 -15.29
N ARG A 614 -15.47 40.47 -16.32
CA ARG A 614 -15.52 41.12 -17.64
C ARG A 614 -16.89 41.00 -18.32
N ASN A 615 -17.68 39.99 -17.97
CA ASN A 615 -19.05 39.78 -18.45
C ASN A 615 -20.03 40.65 -17.63
N ARG A 616 -19.95 41.97 -17.82
CA ARG A 616 -20.69 42.98 -17.03
C ARG A 616 -22.19 42.69 -16.91
N ALA A 617 -22.81 42.23 -17.99
CA ALA A 617 -24.25 41.99 -18.03
C ALA A 617 -24.70 40.81 -17.15
N SER A 618 -23.81 39.85 -16.86
CA SER A 618 -24.17 38.55 -16.30
C SER A 618 -23.38 38.13 -15.08
N TYR A 619 -22.24 38.76 -14.74
CA TYR A 619 -21.39 38.31 -13.63
C TYR A 619 -22.13 38.16 -12.28
N HIS A 620 -23.10 39.03 -12.01
CA HIS A 620 -23.89 39.02 -10.78
C HIS A 620 -24.89 37.86 -10.68
N THR A 621 -25.14 37.12 -11.76
CA THR A 621 -26.05 35.96 -11.74
C THR A 621 -25.36 34.69 -11.24
N ASN A 622 -24.02 34.69 -11.19
CA ASN A 622 -23.22 33.58 -10.68
C ASN A 622 -23.64 33.17 -9.26
N PRO A 623 -23.49 31.88 -8.89
CA PRO A 623 -23.77 31.40 -7.54
C PRO A 623 -23.08 32.23 -6.45
N GLN A 624 -23.84 32.65 -5.45
CA GLN A 624 -23.36 33.47 -4.34
C GLN A 624 -23.59 32.78 -3.00
N TYR A 625 -22.61 32.82 -2.11
CA TYR A 625 -22.67 32.18 -0.79
C TYR A 625 -22.38 33.21 0.30
N LEU A 626 -23.40 33.51 1.11
CA LEU A 626 -23.26 34.35 2.29
C LEU A 626 -22.58 33.58 3.39
N ILE A 627 -21.49 34.11 3.91
CA ILE A 627 -20.71 33.60 5.03
C ILE A 627 -20.81 34.62 6.16
N SER A 628 -21.21 34.17 7.35
CA SER A 628 -21.31 35.04 8.54
C SER A 628 -20.40 34.54 9.65
N ILE A 629 -19.46 35.39 10.05
CA ILE A 629 -18.50 35.16 11.13
C ILE A 629 -18.91 36.07 12.29
N ARG A 630 -19.17 35.50 13.46
CA ARG A 630 -19.78 36.23 14.59
C ARG A 630 -18.78 36.77 15.60
N ASP A 631 -17.87 35.91 16.06
CA ASP A 631 -17.22 36.16 17.35
C ASP A 631 -15.76 36.61 17.20
N THR A 632 -14.93 35.85 16.49
CA THR A 632 -13.48 36.08 16.39
C THR A 632 -12.98 36.09 14.96
N GLU A 633 -11.80 36.66 14.75
CA GLU A 633 -11.03 36.41 13.52
C GLU A 633 -10.91 34.91 13.30
N THR A 634 -11.23 34.49 12.07
CA THR A 634 -11.42 33.08 11.74
C THR A 634 -10.61 32.76 10.48
N PRO A 635 -9.61 31.87 10.58
CA PRO A 635 -9.07 31.15 9.44
C PRO A 635 -10.18 30.38 8.74
N LEU A 636 -10.36 30.65 7.45
CA LEU A 636 -11.37 30.07 6.58
C LEU A 636 -10.72 29.57 5.30
N VAL A 637 -10.96 28.31 4.98
CA VAL A 637 -10.61 27.70 3.70
C VAL A 637 -11.89 27.48 2.90
N ILE A 638 -11.89 27.96 1.65
CA ILE A 638 -12.96 27.68 0.68
C ILE A 638 -12.35 26.89 -0.46
N GLN A 639 -12.92 25.72 -0.72
CA GLN A 639 -12.54 24.86 -1.84
C GLN A 639 -13.74 24.70 -2.76
N VAL A 640 -13.60 25.05 -4.03
CA VAL A 640 -14.62 24.82 -5.06
C VAL A 640 -14.11 23.76 -6.01
N MET A 641 -14.89 22.69 -6.22
CA MET A 641 -14.55 21.58 -7.12
C MET A 641 -15.61 21.46 -8.19
N GLN A 642 -15.19 21.40 -9.45
CA GLN A 642 -16.10 21.16 -10.58
C GLN A 642 -16.19 19.67 -10.92
N ALA A 643 -17.29 19.28 -11.57
CA ALA A 643 -17.43 17.93 -12.12
C ALA A 643 -16.26 17.57 -13.07
N LEU A 644 -15.78 16.33 -13.00
CA LEU A 644 -14.68 15.87 -13.87
C LEU A 644 -15.12 15.53 -15.30
N SER A 645 -16.39 15.67 -15.65
CA SER A 645 -16.85 15.48 -17.03
C SER A 645 -16.14 16.46 -17.96
N GLU A 646 -15.52 15.99 -19.05
CA GLU A 646 -14.88 16.91 -19.99
C GLU A 646 -15.90 17.83 -20.68
N PRO A 647 -15.52 19.09 -21.01
CA PRO A 647 -14.22 19.71 -20.75
C PRO A 647 -14.10 20.29 -19.32
N LEU A 648 -12.88 20.36 -18.79
CA LEU A 648 -12.58 21.16 -17.60
C LEU A 648 -12.62 22.65 -17.98
N TYR A 649 -13.21 23.47 -17.12
CA TYR A 649 -13.27 24.90 -17.33
C TYR A 649 -12.45 25.63 -16.28
N PRO A 650 -11.82 26.76 -16.60
CA PRO A 650 -11.26 27.60 -15.57
C PRO A 650 -12.34 28.04 -14.57
N ILE A 651 -12.12 27.77 -13.29
CA ILE A 651 -13.05 28.05 -12.19
C ILE A 651 -12.39 28.97 -11.16
N GLY A 652 -13.19 29.87 -10.60
CA GLY A 652 -12.72 30.83 -9.60
C GLY A 652 -13.72 31.08 -8.49
N VAL A 653 -13.19 31.58 -7.38
CA VAL A 653 -13.97 32.07 -6.25
C VAL A 653 -13.39 33.40 -5.79
N ARG A 654 -14.26 34.38 -5.52
CA ARG A 654 -13.90 35.69 -4.96
C ARG A 654 -14.80 36.01 -3.79
N ILE A 655 -14.24 36.56 -2.72
CA ILE A 655 -15.00 37.01 -1.55
C ILE A 655 -15.16 38.53 -1.58
N PHE A 656 -16.36 39.01 -1.29
CA PHE A 656 -16.69 40.41 -1.06
C PHE A 656 -17.10 40.59 0.40
N GLN A 657 -16.62 41.64 1.07
CA GLN A 657 -17.15 42.02 2.38
C GLN A 657 -18.48 42.76 2.19
N LEU A 658 -19.51 42.39 2.95
CA LEU A 658 -20.84 43.00 2.88
C LEU A 658 -21.02 44.05 3.97
N GLU A 659 -21.67 45.15 3.61
CA GLU A 659 -22.16 46.13 4.59
C GLU A 659 -23.35 45.55 5.38
N ARG A 660 -23.64 46.13 6.55
CA ARG A 660 -24.60 45.56 7.52
C ARG A 660 -25.98 45.27 6.90
N ASP A 661 -26.48 46.16 6.06
CA ASP A 661 -27.84 46.09 5.51
C ASP A 661 -27.93 45.44 4.12
N THR A 662 -26.79 45.10 3.50
CA THR A 662 -26.78 44.48 2.18
C THR A 662 -27.35 43.06 2.24
N LYS A 663 -28.36 42.80 1.40
CA LYS A 663 -29.02 41.47 1.29
C LYS A 663 -28.58 40.77 0.01
N PRO A 664 -28.02 39.54 0.10
CA PRO A 664 -27.79 38.69 -1.07
C PRO A 664 -29.10 38.20 -1.72
N PRO A 665 -29.09 37.84 -3.02
CA PRO A 665 -27.96 38.00 -3.94
C PRO A 665 -27.72 39.48 -4.25
N VAL A 666 -26.45 39.89 -4.30
CA VAL A 666 -26.10 41.27 -4.65
C VAL A 666 -26.03 41.44 -6.16
N GLY A 667 -26.46 42.61 -6.65
CA GLY A 667 -26.43 42.94 -8.07
C GLY A 667 -25.06 43.41 -8.55
N ILE A 668 -24.96 43.62 -9.86
CA ILE A 668 -23.69 43.98 -10.53
C ILE A 668 -23.06 45.27 -10.01
N LYS A 669 -23.88 46.27 -9.67
CA LYS A 669 -23.41 47.58 -9.19
C LYS A 669 -22.55 47.41 -7.94
N TYR A 670 -23.04 46.66 -6.96
CA TYR A 670 -22.33 46.39 -5.70
C TYR A 670 -21.01 45.66 -5.96
N LEU A 671 -21.03 44.59 -6.77
CA LEU A 671 -19.84 43.79 -7.08
C LEU A 671 -18.73 44.61 -7.74
N TYR A 672 -19.10 45.57 -8.59
CA TYR A 672 -18.15 46.45 -9.27
C TYR A 672 -17.58 47.54 -8.35
N GLU A 673 -18.44 48.19 -7.57
CA GLU A 673 -18.02 49.22 -6.60
C GLU A 673 -17.05 48.68 -5.55
N HIS A 674 -17.16 47.39 -5.22
CA HIS A 674 -16.35 46.73 -4.19
C HIS A 674 -15.30 45.76 -4.76
N TYR A 675 -15.09 45.75 -6.08
CA TYR A 675 -14.23 44.77 -6.73
C TYR A 675 -12.77 44.87 -6.27
N ASP A 676 -12.24 46.10 -6.16
CA ASP A 676 -10.85 46.34 -5.79
C ASP A 676 -10.62 46.31 -4.26
N SER A 677 -11.70 46.37 -3.47
CA SER A 677 -11.68 46.32 -2.01
C SER A 677 -11.91 44.91 -1.43
N CYS A 678 -11.83 43.86 -2.26
CA CYS A 678 -12.04 42.49 -1.80
C CYS A 678 -10.92 42.07 -0.80
N PRO A 679 -11.25 41.27 0.24
CA PRO A 679 -10.23 40.66 1.08
C PRO A 679 -9.23 39.84 0.27
N SER A 680 -7.94 40.05 0.51
CA SER A 680 -6.89 39.22 -0.09
C SER A 680 -6.86 37.85 0.58
N HIS A 681 -6.61 36.81 -0.21
CA HIS A 681 -6.28 35.50 0.32
C HIS A 681 -4.87 35.51 0.93
N MET A 682 -4.58 34.54 1.79
CA MET A 682 -3.29 34.42 2.47
C MET A 682 -2.09 34.31 1.50
N GLU A 683 -2.31 33.77 0.29
CA GLU A 683 -1.29 33.69 -0.78
C GLU A 683 -1.05 35.06 -1.50
N GLY A 684 -1.67 36.16 -1.05
CA GLY A 684 -1.34 37.53 -1.48
C GLY A 684 -2.14 38.14 -2.66
N SER A 685 -3.10 37.43 -3.25
CA SER A 685 -3.96 37.92 -4.34
C SER A 685 -5.43 38.03 -3.89
N GLN A 686 -6.26 38.74 -4.66
CA GLN A 686 -7.70 38.89 -4.43
C GLN A 686 -8.54 37.91 -5.27
N THR A 687 -7.90 37.11 -6.12
CA THR A 687 -8.58 36.06 -6.91
C THR A 687 -7.65 34.93 -7.21
N LYS A 688 -8.20 33.72 -7.06
CA LYS A 688 -7.63 32.51 -7.62
C LYS A 688 -8.57 32.00 -8.70
N PHE A 689 -8.02 31.88 -9.90
CA PHE A 689 -8.74 31.44 -11.09
C PHE A 689 -7.81 30.51 -11.85
N VAL A 690 -8.19 29.24 -11.94
CA VAL A 690 -7.32 28.17 -12.40
C VAL A 690 -8.08 27.23 -13.32
N GLU A 691 -7.40 26.74 -14.36
CA GLU A 691 -7.87 25.61 -15.16
C GLU A 691 -7.49 24.31 -14.45
N ALA A 692 -8.27 23.96 -13.42
CA ALA A 692 -8.02 22.80 -12.58
C ALA A 692 -9.34 22.19 -12.08
N GLU A 693 -9.26 20.95 -11.57
CA GLU A 693 -10.41 20.25 -10.96
C GLU A 693 -11.00 21.00 -9.76
N ASN A 694 -10.16 21.75 -9.04
CA ASN A 694 -10.55 22.53 -7.89
C ASN A 694 -9.78 23.85 -7.77
N VAL A 695 -10.34 24.76 -6.98
CA VAL A 695 -9.70 26.00 -6.55
C VAL A 695 -9.82 26.13 -5.04
N THR A 696 -8.68 26.23 -4.36
CA THR A 696 -8.58 26.39 -2.90
C THR A 696 -8.06 27.79 -2.56
N VAL A 697 -8.84 28.53 -1.77
CA VAL A 697 -8.46 29.85 -1.25
C VAL A 697 -8.52 29.85 0.28
N ARG A 698 -7.53 30.50 0.90
CA ARG A 698 -7.40 30.58 2.35
C ARG A 698 -7.49 32.03 2.78
N TYR A 699 -8.29 32.33 3.78
CA TYR A 699 -8.51 33.66 4.32
C TYR A 699 -8.38 33.67 5.83
N PHE A 700 -7.97 34.81 6.38
CA PHE A 700 -8.07 35.10 7.80
C PHE A 700 -9.00 36.31 7.94
N LEU A 701 -10.27 36.04 8.26
CA LEU A 701 -11.33 37.05 8.17
C LEU A 701 -11.79 37.50 9.56
N PRO A 702 -11.92 38.82 9.82
CA PRO A 702 -12.54 39.32 11.03
C PRO A 702 -14.05 39.06 11.07
N PRO A 703 -14.69 39.20 12.25
CA PRO A 703 -16.13 39.12 12.37
C PRO A 703 -16.84 40.03 11.36
N GLY A 704 -17.84 39.49 10.67
CA GLY A 704 -18.47 40.18 9.57
C GLY A 704 -19.29 39.28 8.66
N ARG A 705 -19.89 39.91 7.64
CA ARG A 705 -20.65 39.24 6.59
C ARG A 705 -19.84 39.29 5.31
N TYR A 706 -19.69 38.16 4.66
CA TYR A 706 -18.90 38.00 3.44
C TYR A 706 -19.71 37.25 2.40
N LEU A 707 -19.45 37.53 1.14
CA LEU A 707 -20.13 36.90 0.01
C LEU A 707 -19.09 36.26 -0.90
N ALA A 708 -19.09 34.94 -0.97
CA ALA A 708 -18.29 34.21 -1.95
C ALA A 708 -19.07 34.07 -3.26
N VAL A 709 -18.53 34.59 -4.36
CA VAL A 709 -19.06 34.44 -5.72
C VAL A 709 -18.21 33.40 -6.44
N VAL A 710 -18.86 32.35 -6.94
CA VAL A 710 -18.23 31.24 -7.67
C VAL A 710 -18.51 31.39 -9.16
N PHE A 711 -17.50 31.32 -10.01
CA PHE A 711 -17.65 31.64 -11.43
C PHE A 711 -16.75 30.80 -12.35
N LEU A 712 -17.18 30.65 -13.61
CA LEU A 712 -16.39 30.07 -14.70
C LEU A 712 -15.86 31.17 -15.63
N ASP A 713 -14.92 30.82 -16.52
CA ASP A 713 -14.36 31.75 -17.51
C ASP A 713 -15.45 32.41 -18.39
N LYS A 714 -16.26 31.54 -19.02
CA LYS A 714 -17.22 31.93 -20.06
C LYS A 714 -18.64 31.92 -19.50
N PRO A 715 -19.46 32.95 -19.80
CA PRO A 715 -20.88 32.92 -19.47
C PRO A 715 -21.58 31.81 -20.26
N ASN A 716 -22.76 31.39 -19.80
CA ASN A 716 -23.55 30.31 -20.43
C ASN A 716 -22.77 29.00 -20.56
N THR A 717 -21.94 28.68 -19.58
CA THR A 717 -21.26 27.39 -19.47
C THR A 717 -21.95 26.56 -18.39
N GLU A 718 -22.37 25.35 -18.71
CA GLU A 718 -22.98 24.43 -17.74
C GLU A 718 -21.94 23.57 -17.06
N LYS A 719 -22.04 23.49 -15.73
CA LYS A 719 -21.15 22.63 -14.95
C LYS A 719 -21.70 22.42 -13.52
N PRO A 720 -21.87 21.16 -13.08
CA PRO A 720 -22.07 20.89 -11.66
C PRO A 720 -20.78 21.16 -10.87
N PHE A 721 -20.92 21.64 -9.64
CA PHE A 721 -19.80 21.87 -8.73
C PHE A 721 -20.19 21.60 -7.28
N CYS A 722 -19.18 21.54 -6.42
CA CYS A 722 -19.31 21.45 -4.98
C CYS A 722 -18.42 22.52 -4.34
N ILE A 723 -18.87 23.10 -3.23
CA ILE A 723 -18.09 24.05 -2.43
C ILE A 723 -18.00 23.56 -0.99
N VAL A 724 -16.80 23.58 -0.44
CA VAL A 724 -16.49 23.16 0.94
C VAL A 724 -15.93 24.36 1.68
N PHE A 725 -16.51 24.63 2.85
CA PHE A 725 -16.06 25.65 3.79
C PHE A 725 -15.46 24.95 4.99
N ARG A 726 -14.20 25.22 5.32
CA ARG A 726 -13.54 24.75 6.56
C ARG A 726 -13.05 25.93 7.38
N ALA A 727 -13.36 25.94 8.67
CA ALA A 727 -13.01 27.05 9.55
C ALA A 727 -12.58 26.57 10.93
N SER A 728 -11.80 27.38 11.66
CA SER A 728 -11.39 27.04 13.03
C SER A 728 -12.54 27.16 14.05
N THR A 729 -13.60 27.87 13.68
CA THR A 729 -14.80 28.12 14.46
C THR A 729 -16.03 27.92 13.58
N HIS A 730 -17.20 27.80 14.20
CA HIS A 730 -18.44 27.66 13.46
C HIS A 730 -18.74 28.91 12.62
N VAL A 731 -19.03 28.73 11.32
CA VAL A 731 -19.45 29.81 10.42
C VAL A 731 -20.82 29.50 9.81
N ALA A 732 -21.71 30.50 9.75
CA ALA A 732 -23.00 30.30 9.10
C ALA A 732 -22.88 30.55 7.59
N VAL A 733 -23.30 29.58 6.78
CA VAL A 733 -23.22 29.65 5.32
C VAL A 733 -24.59 29.48 4.68
N LYS A 734 -24.95 30.34 3.73
CA LYS A 734 -26.21 30.26 2.97
C LYS A 734 -25.98 30.53 1.48
N GLY A 735 -26.41 29.61 0.61
CA GLY A 735 -26.31 29.74 -0.84
C GLY A 735 -27.49 30.50 -1.47
N PHE A 736 -27.21 31.20 -2.56
CA PHE A 736 -28.14 31.93 -3.42
C PHE A 736 -27.75 31.69 -4.88
N GLN A 737 -28.74 31.59 -5.78
CA GLN A 737 -28.50 31.35 -7.21
C GLN A 737 -27.63 30.10 -7.48
N THR A 738 -27.79 29.04 -6.68
CA THR A 738 -26.92 27.85 -6.73
C THR A 738 -27.31 26.82 -7.77
N GLY A 739 -28.45 26.99 -8.47
CA GLY A 739 -28.99 26.06 -9.46
C GLY A 739 -30.28 25.43 -9.01
#